data_AF-A0A3A9F7G5-F1
#
_entry.id   AF-A0A3A9F7G5-F1
#
_cell.length_a   1.000
_cell.length_b   1.000
_cell.length_c   1.000
_cell.angle_alpha   90.00
_cell.angle_beta   90.00
_cell.angle_gamma   90.00
#
_symmetry.space_group_name_H-M   'P 1'
#
loop_
_entity.id
_entity.type
_entity.pdbx_description
1 polymer ?
#
loop_
_entity_poly.entity_id
_entity_poly.type
_entity_poly.pdbx_seq_one_letter_code
_entity_poly.pdbx_strand_id
1 'polypeptide(L)'
;MVIFMIRFCEKEVFAVQRQELPFLELENFFSEEQKEDIIVVNDGEEFYGIITSKSVRKESKELVQRERILWNENVLNMAASFFHENKDIKWLPVMNDTEELVCFCFDDTSPEMVRDMETLRFLKRKKKELFFLGIEPEVQMIVIAGFNELSMELFELLLEHNFPVYILDIGKMGENRIESIWKKFSIAAPHILTLEKIISLGVKKEHICIAGTIEEEILKIGESPIDLGMHFFILSKVGSLYREIEDSCTVSFLKNRKIPAFICHVPYIYELNKITIFERERVNNREGLGIKPPDDIRKLAMLYRVYGEETCKYLWEREECVDEEKYFETMLKGKCVKAATKDWRNNKIYVIGPCIVHGFGVRFEESFIGLLQKKIDECYPGKYTVLSMANEMSSPMENILDTIKSIPFLENDIVIFINHYTEMKKRQFPFMTGIDLDLTKIYNDRQDEWFFEETLHTNKRANEAIVQKLYEELLLDHLKKIQWTNSQTLLWKGSLLGPEEEQQLEKYIKDIRQKAVSVGEGGKIGAIVMNCNPFTLGHQFLIEKALSFVDILYLFIVEEDKSKFTFQDRIEMVKRGVKQYDRVIVLPSGKYILSIRTLPTYFSKEKLQHKQIDATEDVEIFAKYIAPALNIDIRFVGEEPLDKITKQYNEAMERVFTSYGIRFMEIPRREDSKGVISASRVRMLLGENKWEELKSLVPETTYQYLAEHYS
;
A
#
# COMPACT_ATOMS: atom_id res chain seq x y z
N MET A 1 -14.13 -1.17 -4.26
CA MET A 1 -15.17 -0.72 -5.21
C MET A 1 -14.54 -0.87 -6.58
N VAL A 2 -15.09 -1.67 -7.49
CA VAL A 2 -14.52 -1.80 -8.84
C VAL A 2 -14.67 -0.42 -9.50
N ILE A 3 -13.55 0.21 -9.85
CA ILE A 3 -13.55 1.46 -10.59
C ILE A 3 -13.76 1.04 -12.05
N PHE A 4 -14.93 1.31 -12.60
CA PHE A 4 -15.14 1.28 -14.04
C PHE A 4 -14.78 2.67 -14.59
N MET A 5 -14.03 2.69 -15.67
CA MET A 5 -13.77 3.90 -16.44
C MET A 5 -14.35 3.72 -17.84
N ILE A 6 -15.47 4.39 -18.11
CA ILE A 6 -16.16 4.27 -19.40
C ILE A 6 -15.65 5.34 -20.34
N ARG A 7 -15.08 4.88 -21.46
CA ARG A 7 -14.69 5.76 -22.55
C ARG A 7 -15.75 5.79 -23.65
N PHE A 8 -16.02 6.97 -24.18
CA PHE A 8 -16.82 7.16 -25.39
C PHE A 8 -15.93 7.60 -26.55
N CYS A 9 -16.17 7.06 -27.74
CA CYS A 9 -15.44 7.42 -28.95
C CYS A 9 -16.30 7.27 -30.22
N GLU A 10 -16.01 8.09 -31.23
CA GLU A 10 -16.42 7.81 -32.61
C GLU A 10 -15.35 6.94 -33.27
N LYS A 11 -15.79 6.05 -34.17
CA LYS A 11 -14.89 5.24 -34.99
C LYS A 11 -15.36 5.29 -36.43
N GLU A 12 -14.41 5.32 -37.36
CA GLU A 12 -14.70 4.90 -38.73
C GLU A 12 -15.07 3.41 -38.69
N VAL A 13 -16.21 3.09 -39.30
CA VAL A 13 -16.77 1.75 -39.29
C VAL A 13 -17.11 1.30 -40.70
N PHE A 14 -16.93 0.01 -40.93
CA PHE A 14 -17.39 -0.63 -42.15
C PHE A 14 -18.85 -1.02 -41.95
N ALA A 15 -19.72 -0.71 -42.91
CA ALA A 15 -21.14 -1.06 -42.83
C ALA A 15 -21.46 -2.17 -43.83
N VAL A 16 -22.20 -3.19 -43.39
CA VAL A 16 -22.66 -4.31 -44.24
C VAL A 16 -24.15 -4.55 -44.03
N GLN A 17 -24.83 -5.01 -45.07
CA GLN A 17 -26.21 -5.46 -44.95
C GLN A 17 -26.25 -6.87 -44.37
N ARG A 18 -27.19 -7.12 -43.46
CA ARG A 18 -27.36 -8.42 -42.77
C ARG A 18 -27.48 -9.60 -43.76
N GLN A 19 -28.07 -9.35 -44.92
CA GLN A 19 -28.31 -10.34 -45.98
C GLN A 19 -27.04 -10.69 -46.78
N GLU A 20 -25.99 -9.87 -46.67
CA GLU A 20 -24.76 -9.95 -47.45
C GLU A 20 -23.54 -10.41 -46.63
N LEU A 21 -23.75 -10.86 -45.37
CA LEU A 21 -22.68 -11.25 -44.45
C LEU A 21 -21.84 -12.44 -45.00
N PRO A 22 -20.59 -12.24 -45.46
CA PRO A 22 -19.77 -13.31 -45.99
C PRO A 22 -18.89 -13.87 -44.87
N PHE A 23 -19.34 -14.94 -44.22
CA PHE A 23 -18.64 -15.54 -43.05
C PHE A 23 -17.14 -15.84 -43.33
N LEU A 24 -16.79 -16.24 -44.56
CA LEU A 24 -15.42 -16.58 -44.96
C LEU A 24 -14.50 -15.37 -45.19
N GLU A 25 -15.05 -14.16 -45.34
CA GLU A 25 -14.28 -12.92 -45.58
C GLU A 25 -13.98 -12.17 -44.29
N LEU A 26 -14.77 -12.39 -43.23
CA LEU A 26 -14.63 -11.72 -41.93
C LEU A 26 -13.36 -12.13 -41.17
N GLU A 27 -12.92 -13.39 -41.29
CA GLU A 27 -11.65 -13.84 -40.71
C GLU A 27 -10.44 -13.13 -41.35
N ASN A 28 -10.50 -12.85 -42.65
CA ASN A 28 -9.45 -12.12 -43.36
C ASN A 28 -9.48 -10.61 -43.07
N PHE A 29 -10.66 -10.06 -42.77
CA PHE A 29 -10.84 -8.66 -42.43
C PHE A 29 -10.21 -8.30 -41.07
N PHE A 30 -10.37 -9.13 -40.04
CA PHE A 30 -9.80 -8.86 -38.71
C PHE A 30 -8.35 -9.39 -38.57
N SER A 31 -7.45 -8.89 -39.42
CA SER A 31 -6.01 -9.13 -39.33
C SER A 31 -5.40 -8.51 -38.05
N GLU A 32 -4.12 -8.77 -37.75
CA GLU A 32 -3.39 -8.14 -36.62
C GLU A 32 -3.49 -6.60 -36.65
N GLU A 33 -3.50 -5.99 -37.84
CA GLU A 33 -3.58 -4.53 -38.03
C GLU A 33 -5.02 -3.98 -37.86
N GLN A 34 -6.04 -4.83 -38.04
CA GLN A 34 -7.46 -4.46 -38.04
C GLN A 34 -8.24 -5.05 -36.85
N LYS A 35 -7.53 -5.60 -35.85
CA LYS A 35 -8.13 -6.31 -34.71
C LYS A 35 -9.08 -5.47 -33.86
N GLU A 36 -8.98 -4.14 -33.95
CA GLU A 36 -9.78 -3.15 -33.19
C GLU A 36 -10.91 -2.50 -34.00
N ASP A 37 -11.06 -2.88 -35.26
CA ASP A 37 -12.11 -2.35 -36.13
C ASP A 37 -13.48 -2.90 -35.72
N ILE A 38 -14.53 -2.19 -36.14
CA ILE A 38 -15.92 -2.56 -35.88
C ILE A 38 -16.65 -2.56 -37.22
N ILE A 39 -17.35 -3.66 -37.50
CA ILE A 39 -18.27 -3.73 -38.63
C ILE A 39 -19.68 -3.50 -38.09
N VAL A 40 -20.35 -2.46 -38.57
CA VAL A 40 -21.77 -2.19 -38.32
C VAL A 40 -22.60 -3.03 -39.28
N VAL A 41 -23.57 -3.76 -38.73
CA VAL A 41 -24.52 -4.54 -39.49
C VAL A 41 -25.84 -3.79 -39.51
N ASN A 42 -26.39 -3.57 -40.69
CA ASN A 42 -27.70 -2.96 -40.89
C ASN A 42 -28.70 -3.99 -41.44
N ASP A 43 -29.99 -3.82 -41.11
CA ASP A 43 -31.10 -4.55 -41.72
C ASP A 43 -31.99 -3.54 -42.46
N GLY A 44 -31.65 -3.25 -43.72
CA GLY A 44 -32.21 -2.12 -44.45
C GLY A 44 -31.57 -0.80 -44.01
N GLU A 45 -32.40 0.15 -43.56
CA GLU A 45 -31.95 1.45 -43.03
C GLU A 45 -31.73 1.42 -41.50
N GLU A 46 -32.11 0.32 -40.83
CA GLU A 46 -32.03 0.21 -39.38
C GLU A 46 -30.71 -0.43 -38.91
N PHE A 47 -30.16 0.09 -37.82
CA PHE A 47 -29.01 -0.50 -37.14
C PHE A 47 -29.39 -1.87 -36.54
N TYR A 48 -28.69 -2.92 -36.93
CA TYR A 48 -28.98 -4.28 -36.48
C TYR A 48 -28.03 -4.76 -35.36
N GLY A 49 -26.76 -4.37 -35.42
CA GLY A 49 -25.74 -4.73 -34.43
C GLY A 49 -24.31 -4.50 -34.93
N ILE A 50 -23.34 -5.09 -34.23
CA ILE A 50 -21.93 -5.02 -34.62
C ILE A 50 -21.25 -6.38 -34.68
N ILE A 51 -20.20 -6.46 -35.49
CA ILE A 51 -19.25 -7.58 -35.52
C ILE A 51 -17.89 -7.03 -35.10
N THR A 52 -17.25 -7.74 -34.17
CA THR A 52 -15.89 -7.44 -33.68
C THR A 52 -14.97 -8.63 -33.95
N SER A 53 -13.65 -8.41 -33.91
CA SER A 53 -12.66 -9.50 -34.01
C SER A 53 -12.91 -10.63 -33.00
N LYS A 54 -13.39 -10.28 -31.79
CA LYS A 54 -13.77 -11.26 -30.75
C LYS A 54 -15.00 -12.08 -31.14
N SER A 55 -15.97 -11.45 -31.81
CA SER A 55 -17.19 -12.12 -32.31
C SER A 55 -16.88 -13.18 -33.38
N VAL A 56 -15.82 -12.96 -34.16
CA VAL A 56 -15.36 -13.90 -35.21
C VAL A 56 -14.50 -15.03 -34.63
N ARG A 57 -13.61 -14.72 -33.67
CA ARG A 57 -12.64 -15.69 -33.11
C ARG A 57 -13.22 -16.65 -32.08
N LYS A 58 -14.27 -16.29 -31.34
CA LYS A 58 -15.05 -17.29 -30.60
C LYS A 58 -15.84 -18.06 -31.66
N GLU A 59 -15.75 -19.38 -31.71
CA GLU A 59 -16.66 -20.27 -32.46
C GLU A 59 -18.11 -20.17 -31.91
N SER A 60 -18.62 -18.94 -31.77
CA SER A 60 -19.88 -18.60 -31.15
C SER A 60 -21.00 -18.83 -32.16
N LYS A 61 -22.17 -19.23 -31.66
CA LYS A 61 -23.35 -19.43 -32.51
C LYS A 61 -23.93 -18.11 -33.05
N GLU A 62 -23.50 -16.96 -32.54
CA GLU A 62 -24.06 -15.65 -32.89
C GLU A 62 -22.95 -14.64 -33.20
N LEU A 63 -22.73 -14.43 -34.50
CA LEU A 63 -21.68 -13.55 -35.05
C LEU A 63 -21.91 -12.06 -34.76
N VAL A 64 -23.18 -11.65 -34.64
CA VAL A 64 -23.57 -10.24 -34.51
C VAL A 64 -23.94 -9.95 -33.06
N GLN A 65 -23.17 -9.06 -32.42
CA GLN A 65 -23.48 -8.51 -31.10
C GLN A 65 -24.61 -7.47 -31.26
N ARG A 66 -25.68 -7.57 -30.46
CA ARG A 66 -26.87 -6.70 -30.57
C ARG A 66 -27.09 -5.78 -29.39
N GLU A 67 -26.36 -6.03 -28.31
CA GLU A 67 -26.33 -5.24 -27.10
C GLU A 67 -25.97 -3.80 -27.44
N ARG A 68 -26.75 -2.87 -26.89
CA ARG A 68 -26.63 -1.42 -27.09
C ARG A 68 -27.27 -0.68 -25.94
N ILE A 69 -26.89 0.58 -25.74
CA ILE A 69 -27.50 1.48 -24.76
C ILE A 69 -28.00 2.76 -25.42
N LEU A 70 -28.98 3.41 -24.79
CA LEU A 70 -29.48 4.71 -25.23
C LEU A 70 -28.65 5.85 -24.63
N TRP A 71 -28.41 6.85 -25.46
CA TRP A 71 -27.78 8.10 -25.08
C TRP A 71 -28.74 8.93 -24.23
N ASN A 72 -28.45 9.06 -22.94
CA ASN A 72 -29.21 9.90 -22.02
C ASN A 72 -28.33 10.40 -20.87
N GLU A 73 -28.92 11.15 -19.93
CA GLU A 73 -28.20 11.70 -18.78
C GLU A 73 -27.51 10.61 -17.93
N ASN A 74 -28.01 9.37 -17.87
CA ASN A 74 -27.44 8.29 -17.07
C ASN A 74 -26.53 7.33 -17.87
N VAL A 75 -26.17 7.67 -19.12
CA VAL A 75 -25.43 6.78 -20.04
C VAL A 75 -24.14 6.19 -19.44
N LEU A 76 -23.40 6.95 -18.63
CA LEU A 76 -22.20 6.48 -17.92
C LEU A 76 -22.50 5.35 -16.92
N ASN A 77 -23.50 5.55 -16.05
CA ASN A 77 -23.90 4.55 -15.07
C ASN A 77 -24.49 3.31 -15.74
N MET A 78 -25.19 3.50 -16.86
CA MET A 78 -25.72 2.40 -17.67
C MET A 78 -24.59 1.58 -18.29
N ALA A 79 -23.61 2.24 -18.91
CA ALA A 79 -22.44 1.58 -19.47
C ALA A 79 -21.62 0.85 -18.40
N ALA A 80 -21.35 1.49 -17.26
CA ALA A 80 -20.62 0.87 -16.15
C ALA A 80 -21.33 -0.37 -15.60
N SER A 81 -22.65 -0.27 -15.38
CA SER A 81 -23.46 -1.43 -14.97
C SER A 81 -23.42 -2.54 -16.02
N PHE A 82 -23.51 -2.17 -17.30
CA PHE A 82 -23.47 -3.12 -18.40
C PHE A 82 -22.14 -3.89 -18.45
N PHE A 83 -20.99 -3.21 -18.43
CA PHE A 83 -19.67 -3.87 -18.48
C PHE A 83 -19.38 -4.68 -17.21
N HIS A 84 -19.96 -4.28 -16.06
CA HIS A 84 -19.88 -5.08 -14.84
C HIS A 84 -20.54 -6.46 -15.01
N GLU A 85 -21.71 -6.50 -15.65
CA GLU A 85 -22.45 -7.73 -15.93
C GLU A 85 -21.90 -8.49 -17.15
N ASN A 86 -21.31 -7.78 -18.11
CA ASN A 86 -20.90 -8.31 -19.42
C ASN A 86 -19.41 -8.12 -19.70
N LYS A 87 -18.54 -8.69 -18.85
CA LYS A 87 -17.07 -8.59 -18.95
C LYS A 87 -16.48 -9.10 -20.27
N ASP A 88 -17.27 -9.86 -21.03
CA ASP A 88 -16.87 -10.43 -22.30
C ASP A 88 -17.08 -9.49 -23.49
N ILE A 89 -17.84 -8.41 -23.32
CA ILE A 89 -18.09 -7.43 -24.38
C ILE A 89 -17.07 -6.32 -24.28
N LYS A 90 -16.40 -6.02 -25.40
CA LYS A 90 -15.41 -4.94 -25.48
C LYS A 90 -16.05 -3.61 -25.90
N TRP A 91 -16.85 -3.64 -26.96
CA TRP A 91 -17.45 -2.44 -27.55
C TRP A 91 -18.96 -2.45 -27.35
N LEU A 92 -19.52 -1.32 -26.94
CA LEU A 92 -20.95 -1.15 -26.74
C LEU A 92 -21.46 0.02 -27.60
N PRO A 93 -22.31 -0.24 -28.61
CA PRO A 93 -23.01 0.79 -29.37
C PRO A 93 -23.87 1.68 -28.47
N VAL A 94 -23.82 2.98 -28.70
CA VAL A 94 -24.64 3.98 -28.02
C VAL A 94 -25.53 4.67 -29.05
N MET A 95 -26.84 4.56 -28.86
CA MET A 95 -27.86 5.02 -29.81
C MET A 95 -28.54 6.30 -29.33
N ASN A 96 -29.08 7.13 -30.21
CA ASN A 96 -29.96 8.24 -29.81
C ASN A 96 -31.40 7.75 -29.56
N ASP A 97 -32.28 8.68 -29.19
CA ASP A 97 -33.71 8.40 -28.94
C ASP A 97 -34.47 7.90 -30.19
N THR A 98 -33.89 8.05 -31.38
CA THR A 98 -34.43 7.55 -32.65
C THR A 98 -33.76 6.25 -33.12
N GLU A 99 -33.03 5.56 -32.24
CA GLU A 99 -32.28 4.32 -32.52
C GLU A 99 -31.21 4.44 -33.62
N GLU A 100 -30.70 5.65 -33.88
CA GLU A 100 -29.53 5.85 -34.74
C GLU A 100 -28.24 5.74 -33.93
N LEU A 101 -27.21 5.12 -34.51
CA LEU A 101 -25.90 4.98 -33.86
C LEU A 101 -25.24 6.36 -33.69
N VAL A 102 -24.91 6.71 -32.46
CA VAL A 102 -24.24 7.97 -32.12
C VAL A 102 -22.74 7.77 -31.98
N CYS A 103 -22.34 6.80 -31.16
CA CYS A 103 -20.94 6.51 -30.86
C CYS A 103 -20.80 5.10 -30.29
N PHE A 104 -19.58 4.73 -29.91
CA PHE A 104 -19.31 3.52 -29.15
C PHE A 104 -18.78 3.90 -27.76
N CYS A 105 -18.99 3.01 -26.79
CA CYS A 105 -18.28 3.06 -25.53
C CYS A 105 -17.63 1.73 -25.18
N PHE A 106 -16.62 1.78 -24.32
CA PHE A 106 -15.91 0.60 -23.82
C PHE A 106 -15.40 0.82 -22.40
N ASP A 107 -15.15 -0.28 -21.70
CA ASP A 107 -14.45 -0.28 -20.42
C ASP A 107 -12.95 -0.04 -20.65
N ASP A 108 -12.49 1.16 -20.32
CA ASP A 108 -11.11 1.64 -20.42
C ASP A 108 -10.34 1.47 -19.09
N THR A 109 -10.81 0.57 -18.23
CA THR A 109 -10.13 0.26 -16.97
C THR A 109 -8.85 -0.52 -17.23
N SER A 110 -7.75 0.20 -17.44
CA SER A 110 -6.38 -0.32 -17.41
C SER A 110 -5.71 -0.06 -16.05
N PRO A 111 -4.71 -0.86 -15.65
CA PRO A 111 -3.92 -0.60 -14.44
C PRO A 111 -3.33 0.82 -14.40
N GLU A 112 -2.92 1.35 -15.55
CA GLU A 112 -2.41 2.71 -15.70
C GLU A 112 -3.50 3.76 -15.42
N MET A 113 -4.70 3.57 -15.97
CA MET A 113 -5.85 4.44 -15.72
C MET A 113 -6.22 4.48 -14.24
N VAL A 114 -6.30 3.31 -13.59
CA VAL A 114 -6.63 3.21 -12.17
C VAL A 114 -5.60 3.95 -11.32
N ARG A 115 -4.30 3.74 -11.58
CA ARG A 115 -3.20 4.41 -10.89
C ARG A 115 -3.26 5.94 -11.07
N ASP A 116 -3.46 6.41 -12.29
CA ASP A 116 -3.51 7.85 -12.58
C ASP A 116 -4.74 8.49 -11.91
N MET A 117 -5.87 7.79 -11.88
CA MET A 117 -7.08 8.22 -11.19
C MET A 117 -6.88 8.34 -9.68
N GLU A 118 -6.21 7.36 -9.07
CA GLU A 118 -5.85 7.41 -7.66
C GLU A 118 -4.89 8.57 -7.34
N THR A 119 -3.91 8.81 -8.22
CA THR A 119 -2.98 9.95 -8.13
C THR A 119 -3.76 11.26 -8.07
N LEU A 120 -4.64 11.48 -9.05
CA LEU A 120 -5.42 12.70 -9.19
C LEU A 120 -6.32 12.93 -7.96
N ARG A 121 -7.04 11.89 -7.52
CA ARG A 121 -7.91 11.96 -6.33
C ARG A 121 -7.13 12.22 -5.05
N PHE A 122 -5.92 11.69 -4.92
CA PHE A 122 -5.06 12.05 -3.80
C PHE A 122 -4.67 13.53 -3.83
N LEU A 123 -4.18 14.02 -4.96
CA LEU A 123 -3.75 15.42 -5.12
C LEU A 123 -4.91 16.37 -4.81
N LYS A 124 -6.11 16.08 -5.32
CA LYS A 124 -7.36 16.82 -5.01
C LYS A 124 -7.67 16.89 -3.51
N ARG A 125 -7.40 15.82 -2.75
CA ARG A 125 -7.72 15.73 -1.31
C ARG A 125 -6.67 16.35 -0.40
N LYS A 126 -5.39 16.25 -0.76
CA LYS A 126 -4.29 16.49 0.19
C LYS A 126 -3.27 17.54 -0.24
N LYS A 127 -3.08 17.74 -1.55
CA LYS A 127 -1.90 18.43 -2.11
C LYS A 127 -2.16 19.02 -3.51
N LYS A 128 -3.22 19.82 -3.67
CA LYS A 128 -3.62 20.36 -4.99
C LYS A 128 -2.50 21.19 -5.64
N GLU A 129 -1.71 21.89 -4.84
CA GLU A 129 -0.60 22.72 -5.28
C GLU A 129 0.55 21.90 -5.90
N LEU A 130 0.77 20.66 -5.44
CA LEU A 130 1.83 19.79 -5.96
C LEU A 130 1.58 19.37 -7.41
N PHE A 131 0.30 19.31 -7.81
CA PHE A 131 -0.06 19.04 -9.20
C PHE A 131 0.55 20.08 -10.14
N PHE A 132 0.43 21.37 -9.80
CA PHE A 132 0.96 22.47 -10.61
C PHE A 132 2.50 22.54 -10.54
N LEU A 133 3.12 22.08 -9.46
CA LEU A 133 4.57 21.95 -9.39
C LEU A 133 5.14 20.88 -10.32
N GLY A 134 4.35 19.92 -10.79
CA GLY A 134 4.78 18.91 -11.77
C GLY A 134 4.54 19.30 -13.22
N ILE A 135 3.84 20.40 -13.48
CA ILE A 135 3.70 20.98 -14.82
C ILE A 135 4.95 21.83 -15.12
N GLU A 136 5.53 21.68 -16.31
CA GLU A 136 6.70 22.48 -16.73
C GLU A 136 6.36 23.97 -16.80
N PRO A 137 7.22 24.88 -16.28
CA PRO A 137 6.92 26.32 -16.25
C PRO A 137 6.61 26.94 -17.62
N GLU A 138 7.15 26.37 -18.70
CA GLU A 138 6.91 26.77 -20.09
C GLU A 138 5.57 26.30 -20.66
N VAL A 139 4.86 25.38 -19.99
CA VAL A 139 3.54 24.92 -20.45
C VAL A 139 2.51 26.01 -20.20
N GLN A 140 1.91 26.48 -21.29
CA GLN A 140 0.91 27.55 -21.28
C GLN A 140 -0.52 27.01 -21.40
N MET A 141 -0.67 25.77 -21.87
CA MET A 141 -1.97 25.16 -22.15
C MET A 141 -1.91 23.64 -22.02
N ILE A 142 -2.98 23.04 -21.48
CA ILE A 142 -3.19 21.60 -21.49
C ILE A 142 -4.37 21.27 -22.40
N VAL A 143 -4.17 20.31 -23.29
CA VAL A 143 -5.20 19.76 -24.15
C VAL A 143 -5.49 18.34 -23.68
N ILE A 144 -6.76 18.01 -23.46
CA ILE A 144 -7.18 16.68 -23.01
C ILE A 144 -7.75 15.92 -24.21
N ALA A 145 -7.10 14.82 -24.59
CA ALA A 145 -7.47 13.95 -25.70
C ALA A 145 -8.31 12.76 -25.21
N GLY A 146 -9.53 12.64 -25.73
CA GLY A 146 -10.48 11.58 -25.39
C GLY A 146 -11.30 11.87 -24.12
N PHE A 147 -12.28 11.01 -23.86
CA PHE A 147 -13.31 11.24 -22.84
C PHE A 147 -13.59 10.00 -21.98
N ASN A 148 -13.12 10.05 -20.74
CA ASN A 148 -13.43 9.15 -19.62
C ASN A 148 -13.43 9.91 -18.28
N GLU A 149 -13.73 9.24 -17.18
CA GLU A 149 -13.83 9.84 -15.84
C GLU A 149 -12.52 10.52 -15.38
N LEU A 150 -11.35 9.99 -15.78
CA LEU A 150 -10.05 10.58 -15.46
C LEU A 150 -9.83 11.91 -16.18
N SER A 151 -10.11 11.96 -17.49
CA SER A 151 -10.02 13.21 -18.27
C SER A 151 -10.91 14.31 -17.67
N MET A 152 -12.08 13.92 -17.13
CA MET A 152 -13.03 14.84 -16.53
C MET A 152 -12.55 15.40 -15.21
N GLU A 153 -12.15 14.53 -14.28
CA GLU A 153 -11.64 14.99 -12.99
C GLU A 153 -10.37 15.85 -13.16
N LEU A 154 -9.57 15.58 -14.20
CA LEU A 154 -8.37 16.37 -14.53
C LEU A 154 -8.74 17.73 -15.10
N PHE A 155 -9.71 17.78 -16.01
CA PHE A 155 -10.25 19.02 -16.58
C PHE A 155 -10.79 19.95 -15.49
N GLU A 156 -11.62 19.42 -14.59
CA GLU A 156 -12.16 20.16 -13.45
C GLU A 156 -11.05 20.74 -12.57
N LEU A 157 -10.04 19.93 -12.24
CA LEU A 157 -8.92 20.39 -11.42
C LEU A 157 -8.18 21.57 -12.07
N LEU A 158 -7.95 21.50 -13.39
CA LEU A 158 -7.26 22.54 -14.14
C LEU A 158 -8.11 23.83 -14.22
N LEU A 159 -9.42 23.69 -14.47
CA LEU A 159 -10.35 24.82 -14.48
C LEU A 159 -10.45 25.51 -13.12
N GLU A 160 -10.56 24.75 -12.02
CA GLU A 160 -10.63 25.28 -10.65
C GLU A 160 -9.45 26.23 -10.33
N HIS A 161 -8.30 26.03 -10.99
CA HIS A 161 -7.08 26.81 -10.78
C HIS A 161 -6.80 27.82 -11.89
N ASN A 162 -7.77 28.08 -12.77
CA ASN A 162 -7.66 28.98 -13.91
C ASN A 162 -6.48 28.62 -14.85
N PHE A 163 -6.10 27.34 -14.93
CA PHE A 163 -5.11 26.89 -15.89
C PHE A 163 -5.76 26.74 -17.27
N PRO A 164 -5.17 27.25 -18.37
CA PRO A 164 -5.76 27.10 -19.70
C PRO A 164 -5.85 25.62 -20.09
N VAL A 165 -7.08 25.10 -20.09
CA VAL A 165 -7.38 23.71 -20.45
C VAL A 165 -8.45 23.63 -21.52
N TYR A 166 -8.20 22.75 -22.49
CA TYR A 166 -9.09 22.48 -23.60
C TYR A 166 -9.21 20.98 -23.83
N ILE A 167 -10.23 20.59 -24.57
CA ILE A 167 -10.51 19.20 -24.91
C ILE A 167 -10.38 19.07 -26.42
N LEU A 168 -9.56 18.11 -26.85
CA LEU A 168 -9.37 17.80 -28.25
C LEU A 168 -10.55 16.97 -28.74
N ASP A 169 -11.26 17.50 -29.72
CA ASP A 169 -12.29 16.78 -30.45
C ASP A 169 -11.65 15.90 -31.54
N ILE A 170 -11.59 14.58 -31.28
CA ILE A 170 -10.89 13.59 -32.13
C ILE A 170 -11.81 13.01 -33.21
N GLY A 171 -13.12 12.93 -32.92
CA GLY A 171 -14.15 12.57 -33.89
C GLY A 171 -14.89 13.82 -34.32
N LYS A 172 -15.49 13.86 -35.50
CA LYS A 172 -16.36 14.98 -35.87
C LYS A 172 -17.70 14.86 -35.13
N MET A 173 -17.67 14.70 -33.81
CA MET A 173 -18.86 14.77 -32.97
C MET A 173 -19.39 16.19 -33.13
N GLY A 174 -20.34 16.41 -34.04
CA GLY A 174 -20.75 17.78 -34.39
C GLY A 174 -21.03 18.64 -33.15
N GLU A 175 -20.69 19.94 -33.22
CA GLU A 175 -20.69 20.90 -32.10
C GLU A 175 -21.90 20.76 -31.15
N ASN A 176 -23.08 20.44 -31.69
CA ASN A 176 -24.34 20.29 -30.95
C ASN A 176 -24.43 19.02 -30.08
N ARG A 177 -23.81 17.89 -30.48
CA ARG A 177 -23.88 16.61 -29.74
C ARG A 177 -22.90 16.61 -28.57
N ILE A 178 -21.70 17.13 -28.84
CA ILE A 178 -20.69 17.52 -27.85
C ILE A 178 -21.33 18.34 -26.75
N GLU A 179 -21.98 19.46 -27.07
CA GLU A 179 -22.53 20.38 -26.07
C GLU A 179 -23.46 19.70 -25.05
N SER A 180 -24.18 18.63 -25.42
CA SER A 180 -25.07 17.89 -24.51
C SER A 180 -24.32 17.03 -23.47
N ILE A 181 -23.22 16.38 -23.87
CA ILE A 181 -22.31 15.64 -22.97
C ILE A 181 -21.71 16.63 -21.99
N TRP A 182 -21.16 17.71 -22.52
CA TRP A 182 -20.35 18.67 -21.77
C TRP A 182 -21.20 19.59 -20.87
N LYS A 183 -22.44 19.94 -21.26
CA LYS A 183 -23.40 20.68 -20.43
C LYS A 183 -23.71 19.96 -19.12
N LYS A 184 -23.79 18.62 -19.13
CA LYS A 184 -24.02 17.83 -17.91
C LYS A 184 -22.87 17.98 -16.90
N PHE A 185 -21.65 18.24 -17.39
CA PHE A 185 -20.46 18.47 -16.58
C PHE A 185 -20.13 19.95 -16.40
N SER A 186 -21.03 20.86 -16.78
CA SER A 186 -20.83 22.31 -16.73
C SER A 186 -19.63 22.81 -17.55
N ILE A 187 -19.19 22.04 -18.56
CA ILE A 187 -18.08 22.42 -19.43
C ILE A 187 -18.64 23.23 -20.60
N ALA A 188 -18.21 24.49 -20.70
CA ALA A 188 -18.67 25.38 -21.76
C ALA A 188 -17.98 25.07 -23.10
N ALA A 189 -18.73 25.17 -24.21
CA ALA A 189 -18.23 25.08 -25.59
C ALA A 189 -16.87 25.77 -25.88
N PRO A 190 -16.52 26.95 -25.32
CA PRO A 190 -15.19 27.56 -25.51
C PRO A 190 -13.99 26.71 -25.10
N HIS A 191 -14.18 25.65 -24.31
CA HIS A 191 -13.10 24.74 -23.91
C HIS A 191 -12.89 23.56 -24.85
N ILE A 192 -13.63 23.48 -25.96
CA ILE A 192 -13.59 22.34 -26.88
C ILE A 192 -12.99 22.84 -28.19
N LEU A 193 -11.92 22.18 -28.65
CA LEU A 193 -11.17 22.61 -29.82
C LEU A 193 -10.96 21.44 -30.77
N THR A 194 -11.12 21.71 -32.07
CA THR A 194 -10.61 20.84 -33.12
C THR A 194 -9.08 20.94 -33.19
N LEU A 195 -8.44 19.93 -33.79
CA LEU A 195 -7.00 19.95 -34.04
C LEU A 195 -6.56 21.20 -34.82
N GLU A 196 -7.29 21.54 -35.89
CA GLU A 196 -7.07 22.75 -36.69
C GLU A 196 -7.13 24.03 -35.84
N LYS A 197 -8.08 24.08 -34.90
CA LYS A 197 -8.23 25.23 -34.02
C LYS A 197 -7.05 25.35 -33.07
N ILE A 198 -6.58 24.25 -32.48
CA ILE A 198 -5.37 24.22 -31.63
C ILE A 198 -4.15 24.74 -32.40
N ILE A 199 -3.94 24.25 -33.63
CA ILE A 199 -2.85 24.70 -34.52
C ILE A 199 -2.96 26.21 -34.79
N SER A 200 -4.18 26.73 -34.98
CA SER A 200 -4.42 28.15 -35.28
C SER A 200 -4.16 29.11 -34.11
N LEU A 201 -4.05 28.62 -32.87
CA LEU A 201 -3.86 29.48 -31.69
C LEU A 201 -2.47 30.14 -31.62
N GLY A 202 -1.52 29.72 -32.45
CA GLY A 202 -0.17 30.31 -32.50
C GLY A 202 0.67 30.06 -31.24
N VAL A 203 0.22 29.18 -30.34
CA VAL A 203 0.99 28.69 -29.20
C VAL A 203 2.08 27.75 -29.75
N LYS A 204 3.33 27.95 -29.31
CA LYS A 204 4.42 27.06 -29.72
C LYS A 204 4.16 25.65 -29.22
N LYS A 205 4.47 24.64 -30.04
CA LYS A 205 4.15 23.24 -29.73
C LYS A 205 4.76 22.75 -28.41
N GLU A 206 5.96 23.25 -28.08
CA GLU A 206 6.66 22.94 -26.83
C GLU A 206 5.98 23.50 -25.57
N HIS A 207 5.01 24.41 -25.72
CA HIS A 207 4.24 24.99 -24.62
C HIS A 207 2.85 24.35 -24.45
N ILE A 208 2.52 23.32 -25.25
CA ILE A 208 1.25 22.59 -25.20
C ILE A 208 1.51 21.20 -24.64
N CYS A 209 0.72 20.79 -23.65
CA CYS A 209 0.75 19.45 -23.11
C CYS A 209 -0.54 18.69 -23.46
N ILE A 210 -0.42 17.51 -24.07
CA ILE A 210 -1.57 16.63 -24.28
C ILE A 210 -1.66 15.61 -23.14
N ALA A 211 -2.83 15.53 -22.50
CA ALA A 211 -3.17 14.56 -21.46
C ALA A 211 -4.46 13.81 -21.86
N GLY A 212 -4.80 12.67 -21.24
CA GLY A 212 -5.94 11.85 -21.70
C GLY A 212 -5.52 10.90 -22.82
N THR A 213 -5.86 9.63 -22.62
CA THR A 213 -5.17 8.49 -23.23
C THR A 213 -5.81 7.97 -24.48
N ILE A 214 -5.32 8.38 -25.64
CA ILE A 214 -5.39 7.53 -26.84
C ILE A 214 -4.20 7.81 -27.75
N GLU A 215 -3.05 7.18 -27.46
CA GLU A 215 -1.86 7.24 -28.33
C GLU A 215 -2.18 6.72 -29.74
N GLU A 216 -2.96 5.63 -29.83
CA GLU A 216 -3.32 4.97 -31.09
C GLU A 216 -4.24 5.81 -32.01
N GLU A 217 -5.19 6.58 -31.46
CA GLU A 217 -6.07 7.44 -32.26
C GLU A 217 -5.36 8.71 -32.70
N ILE A 218 -4.47 9.27 -31.87
CA ILE A 218 -3.59 10.39 -32.26
C ILE A 218 -2.67 9.95 -33.41
N LEU A 219 -2.11 8.74 -33.34
CA LEU A 219 -1.28 8.15 -34.40
C LEU A 219 -2.04 7.97 -35.73
N LYS A 220 -3.35 7.70 -35.70
CA LYS A 220 -4.19 7.51 -36.90
C LYS A 220 -4.47 8.80 -37.68
N ILE A 221 -4.29 9.97 -37.07
CA ILE A 221 -4.54 11.27 -37.72
C ILE A 221 -3.43 11.64 -38.74
N GLY A 222 -2.37 10.83 -38.85
CA GLY A 222 -1.37 10.97 -39.92
C GLY A 222 -0.39 12.13 -39.74
N GLU A 223 -0.57 12.96 -38.71
CA GLU A 223 0.50 13.81 -38.21
C GLU A 223 1.33 13.02 -37.21
N SER A 224 2.66 13.10 -37.35
CA SER A 224 3.54 12.48 -36.37
C SER A 224 3.18 13.06 -35.00
N PRO A 225 2.97 12.24 -33.97
CA PRO A 225 2.78 12.69 -32.59
C PRO A 225 3.93 13.56 -32.03
N ILE A 226 4.95 13.83 -32.86
CA ILE A 226 6.11 14.71 -32.66
C ILE A 226 5.77 16.20 -32.91
N ASP A 227 4.62 16.52 -33.53
CA ASP A 227 4.25 17.92 -33.83
C ASP A 227 3.32 18.62 -32.82
N LEU A 228 2.67 17.87 -31.93
CA LEU A 228 2.15 18.40 -30.65
C LEU A 228 2.95 17.75 -29.52
N GLY A 229 3.53 18.55 -28.63
CA GLY A 229 4.40 18.07 -27.54
C GLY A 229 3.69 17.13 -26.55
N MET A 230 3.55 15.84 -26.89
CA MET A 230 2.94 14.84 -26.03
C MET A 230 3.77 14.60 -24.78
N HIS A 231 3.41 15.26 -23.69
CA HIS A 231 3.94 14.96 -22.36
C HIS A 231 3.04 13.89 -21.75
N PHE A 232 3.20 12.66 -22.23
CA PHE A 232 2.50 11.47 -21.75
C PHE A 232 2.41 11.48 -20.22
N PHE A 233 1.20 11.73 -19.74
CA PHE A 233 0.74 11.67 -18.36
C PHE A 233 1.42 12.64 -17.39
N ILE A 234 0.92 13.88 -17.38
CA ILE A 234 1.15 14.87 -16.31
C ILE A 234 1.04 14.20 -14.93
N LEU A 235 0.07 13.31 -14.71
CA LEU A 235 -0.15 12.64 -13.43
C LEU A 235 0.97 11.68 -13.05
N SER A 236 1.55 10.94 -14.00
CA SER A 236 2.71 10.07 -13.74
C SER A 236 3.96 10.89 -13.37
N LYS A 237 4.17 12.02 -14.07
CA LYS A 237 5.26 12.95 -13.75
C LYS A 237 5.08 13.61 -12.39
N VAL A 238 3.88 14.13 -12.10
CA VAL A 238 3.53 14.69 -10.80
C VAL A 238 3.67 13.66 -9.69
N GLY A 239 3.22 12.42 -9.90
CA GLY A 239 3.38 11.33 -8.94
C GLY A 239 4.84 10.99 -8.69
N SER A 240 5.69 11.04 -9.71
CA SER A 240 7.14 10.86 -9.57
C SER A 240 7.80 12.00 -8.78
N LEU A 241 7.46 13.26 -9.08
CA LEU A 241 7.90 14.43 -8.31
C LEU A 241 7.44 14.37 -6.84
N TYR A 242 6.20 13.91 -6.60
CA TYR A 242 5.70 13.71 -5.24
C TYR A 242 6.56 12.70 -4.47
N ARG A 243 6.89 11.56 -5.08
CA ARG A 243 7.77 10.56 -4.47
C ARG A 243 9.16 11.11 -4.17
N GLU A 244 9.73 11.90 -5.09
CA GLU A 244 11.01 12.57 -4.83
C GLU A 244 10.97 13.48 -3.60
N ILE A 245 9.92 14.29 -3.47
CA ILE A 245 9.72 15.17 -2.33
C ILE A 245 9.56 14.35 -1.05
N GLU A 246 8.83 13.24 -1.11
CA GLU A 246 8.59 12.37 0.03
C GLU A 246 9.86 11.64 0.47
N ASP A 247 10.63 11.07 -0.45
CA ASP A 247 11.93 10.45 -0.18
C ASP A 247 12.86 11.47 0.49
N SER A 248 12.92 12.69 -0.05
CA SER A 248 13.72 13.78 0.53
C SER A 248 13.26 14.16 1.94
N CYS A 249 11.95 14.25 2.17
CA CYS A 249 11.40 14.50 3.51
C CYS A 249 11.74 13.35 4.48
N THR A 250 11.72 12.11 3.99
CA THR A 250 12.03 10.90 4.77
C THR A 250 13.50 10.82 5.12
N VAL A 251 14.39 11.08 4.16
CA VAL A 251 15.83 11.17 4.40
C VAL A 251 16.14 12.29 5.40
N SER A 252 15.49 13.45 5.27
CA SER A 252 15.64 14.54 6.24
C SER A 252 15.18 14.13 7.64
N PHE A 253 14.04 13.43 7.76
CA PHE A 253 13.53 12.90 9.02
C PHE A 253 14.52 11.93 9.69
N LEU A 254 15.13 11.04 8.91
CA LEU A 254 16.12 10.04 9.36
C LEU A 254 17.45 10.71 9.77
N LYS A 255 18.01 11.57 8.90
CA LYS A 255 19.28 12.29 9.16
C LYS A 255 19.19 13.17 10.42
N ASN A 256 18.06 13.85 10.66
CA ASN A 256 17.82 14.63 11.88
C ASN A 256 17.82 13.79 13.17
N ARG A 257 17.63 12.46 13.07
CA ARG A 257 17.70 11.50 14.17
C ARG A 257 19.01 10.73 14.21
N LYS A 258 19.99 11.14 13.40
CA LYS A 258 21.30 10.48 13.24
C LYS A 258 21.21 9.06 12.67
N ILE A 259 20.10 8.73 12.00
CA ILE A 259 19.99 7.45 11.27
C ILE A 259 20.62 7.65 9.89
N PRO A 260 21.65 6.86 9.52
CA PRO A 260 22.25 6.88 8.19
C PRO A 260 21.23 6.65 7.08
N ALA A 261 21.07 7.62 6.19
CA ALA A 261 20.14 7.55 5.06
C ALA A 261 20.80 8.10 3.79
N PHE A 262 20.69 7.39 2.67
CA PHE A 262 21.36 7.73 1.42
C PHE A 262 20.40 7.67 0.23
N ILE A 263 20.55 8.59 -0.74
CA ILE A 263 19.83 8.58 -2.01
C ILE A 263 20.77 8.16 -3.14
N CYS A 264 20.41 7.11 -3.85
CA CYS A 264 21.10 6.58 -5.02
C CYS A 264 20.23 6.74 -6.27
N HIS A 265 20.71 7.47 -7.28
CA HIS A 265 19.98 7.72 -8.53
C HIS A 265 20.36 6.72 -9.62
N VAL A 266 19.36 6.01 -10.14
CA VAL A 266 19.43 5.23 -11.37
C VAL A 266 18.98 6.12 -12.53
N PRO A 267 19.81 6.33 -13.57
CA PRO A 267 19.50 7.25 -14.67
C PRO A 267 18.32 6.76 -15.51
N TYR A 268 17.48 7.68 -16.01
CA TYR A 268 16.58 7.39 -17.12
C TYR A 268 17.35 7.18 -18.42
N ILE A 269 16.72 6.51 -19.37
CA ILE A 269 17.35 6.27 -20.66
C ILE A 269 17.76 7.56 -21.37
N TYR A 270 16.97 8.63 -21.25
CA TYR A 270 17.29 9.91 -21.88
C TYR A 270 18.42 10.69 -21.17
N GLU A 271 18.81 10.29 -19.96
CA GLU A 271 20.00 10.80 -19.27
C GLU A 271 21.29 10.08 -19.76
N LEU A 272 21.15 9.03 -20.58
CA LEU A 272 22.29 8.29 -21.13
C LEU A 272 22.74 8.91 -22.46
N ASN A 273 24.04 9.17 -22.55
CA ASN A 273 24.69 9.64 -23.78
C ASN A 273 25.09 8.48 -24.71
N LYS A 274 25.11 7.24 -24.18
CA LYS A 274 25.42 6.02 -24.94
C LYS A 274 24.23 5.07 -24.87
N ILE A 275 23.53 4.91 -26.00
CA ILE A 275 22.41 3.97 -26.19
C ILE A 275 22.67 3.20 -27.48
N THR A 276 22.69 1.88 -27.42
CA THR A 276 22.87 1.02 -28.59
C THR A 276 21.61 1.00 -29.47
N ILE A 277 21.75 0.61 -30.73
CA ILE A 277 20.59 0.44 -31.63
C ILE A 277 19.60 -0.58 -31.05
N PHE A 278 20.12 -1.67 -30.46
CA PHE A 278 19.30 -2.71 -29.84
C PHE A 278 18.55 -2.21 -28.59
N GLU A 279 19.18 -1.39 -27.75
CA GLU A 279 18.50 -0.77 -26.60
C GLU A 279 17.39 0.18 -27.06
N ARG A 280 17.65 0.99 -28.08
CA ARG A 280 16.66 1.91 -28.65
C ARG A 280 15.46 1.17 -29.23
N GLU A 281 15.68 0.06 -29.93
CA GLU A 281 14.62 -0.78 -30.48
C GLU A 281 13.70 -1.32 -29.37
N ARG A 282 14.26 -1.85 -28.28
CA ARG A 282 13.47 -2.36 -27.14
C ARG A 282 12.65 -1.28 -26.45
N VAL A 283 13.26 -0.12 -26.21
CA VAL A 283 12.59 1.00 -25.53
C VAL A 283 11.42 1.55 -26.34
N ASN A 284 11.58 1.64 -27.66
CA ASN A 284 10.53 2.13 -28.54
C ASN A 284 9.34 1.16 -28.61
N ASN A 285 9.59 -0.14 -28.56
CA ASN A 285 8.53 -1.14 -28.65
C ASN A 285 7.81 -1.38 -27.31
N ARG A 286 8.36 -0.90 -26.18
CA ARG A 286 7.82 -1.08 -24.81
C ARG A 286 7.40 -2.51 -24.48
N GLU A 287 8.07 -3.48 -25.07
CA GLU A 287 7.77 -4.88 -24.85
C GLU A 287 8.43 -5.32 -23.54
N GLY A 288 7.64 -5.75 -22.54
CA GLY A 288 8.17 -6.28 -21.28
C GLY A 288 8.49 -7.77 -21.32
N LEU A 289 9.13 -8.28 -20.25
CA LEU A 289 9.51 -9.69 -20.06
C LEU A 289 8.30 -10.68 -20.12
N GLY A 290 7.11 -10.21 -19.73
CA GLY A 290 5.87 -10.99 -19.73
C GLY A 290 5.86 -12.15 -18.73
N ILE A 291 4.67 -12.71 -18.48
CA ILE A 291 4.49 -13.90 -17.60
C ILE A 291 4.70 -15.21 -18.39
N LYS A 292 4.59 -15.16 -19.71
CA LYS A 292 4.77 -16.31 -20.61
C LYS A 292 5.81 -16.01 -21.70
N PRO A 293 6.44 -17.05 -22.27
CA PRO A 293 7.32 -16.87 -23.41
C PRO A 293 6.54 -16.18 -24.55
N PRO A 294 7.11 -15.15 -25.19
CA PRO A 294 6.46 -14.52 -26.32
C PRO A 294 6.47 -15.46 -27.54
N ASP A 295 5.38 -15.45 -28.30
CA ASP A 295 5.30 -16.18 -29.58
C ASP A 295 6.21 -15.54 -30.66
N ASP A 296 6.55 -14.26 -30.50
CA ASP A 296 7.50 -13.56 -31.38
C ASP A 296 8.95 -13.99 -31.11
N ILE A 297 9.53 -14.66 -32.10
CA ILE A 297 10.92 -15.15 -32.10
C ILE A 297 11.94 -14.01 -31.91
N ARG A 298 11.68 -12.81 -32.45
CA ARG A 298 12.58 -11.66 -32.30
C ARG A 298 12.58 -11.18 -30.85
N LYS A 299 11.40 -11.05 -30.24
CA LYS A 299 11.26 -10.69 -28.83
C LYS A 299 11.92 -11.72 -27.92
N LEU A 300 11.71 -13.00 -28.20
CA LEU A 300 12.36 -14.11 -27.48
C LEU A 300 13.89 -14.00 -27.54
N ALA A 301 14.45 -13.75 -28.72
CA ALA A 301 15.89 -13.58 -28.89
C ALA A 301 16.45 -12.35 -28.15
N MET A 302 15.70 -11.25 -28.10
CA MET A 302 16.08 -10.06 -27.32
C MET A 302 16.10 -10.35 -25.81
N LEU A 303 15.09 -11.05 -25.30
CA LEU A 303 15.02 -11.43 -23.88
C LEU A 303 16.20 -12.31 -23.48
N TYR A 304 16.50 -13.34 -24.28
CA TYR A 304 17.65 -14.22 -24.07
C TYR A 304 18.98 -13.48 -24.14
N ARG A 305 19.10 -12.46 -25.00
CA ARG A 305 20.30 -11.64 -25.08
C ARG A 305 20.55 -10.82 -23.82
N VAL A 306 19.50 -10.29 -23.18
CA VAL A 306 19.64 -9.43 -22.00
C VAL A 306 19.71 -10.22 -20.70
N TYR A 307 18.81 -11.19 -20.51
CA TYR A 307 18.67 -11.92 -19.25
C TYR A 307 19.31 -13.31 -19.27
N GLY A 308 19.55 -13.87 -20.45
CA GLY A 308 19.98 -15.25 -20.63
C GLY A 308 18.81 -16.23 -20.69
N GLU A 309 18.99 -17.30 -21.47
CA GLU A 309 17.95 -18.32 -21.70
C GLU A 309 17.50 -19.01 -20.41
N GLU A 310 18.43 -19.37 -19.53
CA GLU A 310 18.13 -20.02 -18.25
C GLU A 310 17.27 -19.14 -17.33
N THR A 311 17.61 -17.85 -17.24
CA THR A 311 16.87 -16.88 -16.44
C THR A 311 15.47 -16.67 -16.99
N CYS A 312 15.33 -16.49 -18.31
CA CYS A 312 14.02 -16.33 -18.94
C CYS A 312 13.14 -17.56 -18.73
N LYS A 313 13.67 -18.77 -18.94
CA LYS A 313 12.93 -20.03 -18.69
C LYS A 313 12.50 -20.15 -17.23
N TYR A 314 13.42 -19.89 -16.30
CA TYR A 314 13.11 -19.87 -14.87
C TYR A 314 11.99 -18.88 -14.51
N LEU A 315 11.96 -17.71 -15.16
CA LEU A 315 10.92 -16.70 -14.90
C LEU A 315 9.56 -17.08 -15.49
N TRP A 316 9.51 -17.80 -16.62
CA TRP A 316 8.24 -18.25 -17.24
C TRP A 316 7.68 -19.55 -16.67
N GLU A 317 8.52 -20.42 -16.14
CA GLU A 317 8.10 -21.66 -15.47
C GLU A 317 7.49 -21.40 -14.08
N ARG A 318 7.61 -20.17 -13.57
CA ARG A 318 6.93 -19.71 -12.38
C ARG A 318 5.48 -19.34 -12.73
N GLU A 319 4.51 -20.07 -12.18
CA GLU A 319 3.15 -19.51 -12.02
C GLU A 319 3.26 -18.20 -11.22
N GLU A 320 2.45 -17.19 -11.56
CA GLU A 320 2.55 -15.81 -11.09
C GLU A 320 2.98 -15.67 -9.62
N CYS A 321 3.99 -14.81 -9.41
CA CYS A 321 4.60 -14.40 -8.14
C CYS A 321 5.81 -15.25 -7.66
N VAL A 322 6.97 -14.58 -7.64
CA VAL A 322 8.06 -14.67 -6.65
C VAL A 322 8.14 -15.98 -5.85
N ASP A 323 9.24 -16.76 -5.94
CA ASP A 323 9.51 -17.86 -4.99
C ASP A 323 9.31 -17.40 -3.53
N GLU A 324 8.13 -17.64 -2.97
CA GLU A 324 7.83 -17.45 -1.55
C GLU A 324 8.73 -18.34 -0.67
N GLU A 325 9.33 -19.39 -1.26
CA GLU A 325 10.27 -20.27 -0.55
C GLU A 325 11.67 -19.64 -0.33
N LYS A 326 12.05 -18.62 -1.11
CA LYS A 326 13.40 -18.01 -1.07
C LYS A 326 13.46 -16.62 -0.44
N TYR A 327 12.41 -15.83 -0.57
CA TYR A 327 12.30 -14.56 0.15
C TYR A 327 11.64 -14.79 1.52
N PHE A 328 12.15 -14.13 2.57
CA PHE A 328 11.46 -14.11 3.85
C PHE A 328 10.61 -12.86 3.90
N GLU A 329 9.34 -13.03 3.58
CA GLU A 329 8.37 -11.97 3.71
C GLU A 329 8.00 -11.79 5.17
N THR A 330 7.99 -10.53 5.59
CA THR A 330 7.44 -10.13 6.87
C THR A 330 6.64 -8.86 6.70
N MET A 331 5.73 -8.63 7.63
CA MET A 331 4.95 -7.41 7.67
C MET A 331 5.62 -6.44 8.64
N LEU A 332 6.17 -5.35 8.12
CA LEU A 332 6.59 -4.22 8.95
C LEU A 332 5.49 -3.17 8.91
N LYS A 333 4.67 -3.16 9.97
CA LYS A 333 3.59 -2.17 10.21
C LYS A 333 2.64 -2.01 9.00
N GLY A 334 2.23 -3.14 8.42
CA GLY A 334 1.28 -3.18 7.29
C GLY A 334 1.92 -3.17 5.91
N LYS A 335 3.23 -2.96 5.79
CA LYS A 335 3.97 -3.07 4.52
C LYS A 335 4.68 -4.42 4.41
N CYS A 336 4.52 -5.09 3.27
CA CYS A 336 5.28 -6.29 2.97
C CYS A 336 6.75 -5.93 2.73
N VAL A 337 7.65 -6.60 3.44
CA VAL A 337 9.10 -6.41 3.34
C VAL A 337 9.74 -7.76 3.10
N LYS A 338 10.68 -7.82 2.15
CA LYS A 338 11.40 -9.05 1.83
C LYS A 338 12.81 -8.98 2.41
N ALA A 339 13.21 -10.00 3.16
CA ALA A 339 14.57 -10.12 3.65
C ALA A 339 15.42 -10.96 2.69
N ALA A 340 16.66 -10.52 2.47
CA ALA A 340 17.62 -11.23 1.63
C ALA A 340 18.22 -12.50 2.30
N THR A 341 17.89 -12.77 3.57
CA THR A 341 18.36 -13.95 4.32
C THR A 341 17.39 -14.37 5.43
N LYS A 342 17.38 -15.66 5.80
CA LYS A 342 16.63 -16.23 6.94
C LYS A 342 17.21 -15.79 8.28
N ASP A 343 18.50 -15.47 8.30
CA ASP A 343 19.23 -15.14 9.52
C ASP A 343 18.99 -13.68 9.90
N TRP A 344 17.96 -13.45 10.72
CA TRP A 344 17.65 -12.14 11.27
C TRP A 344 18.78 -11.68 12.19
N ARG A 345 19.50 -10.65 11.77
CA ARG A 345 20.60 -10.03 12.53
C ARG A 345 20.12 -8.76 13.22
N ASN A 346 20.92 -8.27 14.17
CA ASN A 346 20.51 -7.10 14.96
C ASN A 346 20.40 -5.83 14.11
N ASN A 347 21.33 -5.60 13.16
CA ASN A 347 21.31 -4.42 12.30
C ASN A 347 20.61 -4.68 10.97
N LYS A 348 19.98 -3.66 10.43
CA LYS A 348 19.23 -3.71 9.18
C LYS A 348 19.75 -2.69 8.17
N ILE A 349 19.76 -3.10 6.89
CA ILE A 349 19.88 -2.18 5.76
C ILE A 349 18.54 -2.21 5.03
N TYR A 350 17.76 -1.15 5.16
CA TYR A 350 16.50 -0.97 4.45
C TYR A 350 16.79 -0.38 3.08
N VAL A 351 16.41 -1.08 2.02
CA VAL A 351 16.50 -0.62 0.64
C VAL A 351 15.08 -0.30 0.17
N ILE A 352 14.81 0.96 -0.11
CA ILE A 352 13.52 1.50 -0.54
C ILE A 352 13.63 1.92 -2.00
N GLY A 353 12.67 1.58 -2.85
CA GLY A 353 12.74 2.00 -4.26
C GLY A 353 11.82 1.24 -5.21
N PRO A 354 11.99 1.43 -6.54
CA PRO A 354 11.11 0.88 -7.58
C PRO A 354 11.42 -0.61 -7.86
N CYS A 355 10.96 -1.12 -9.02
CA CYS A 355 11.07 -2.51 -9.45
C CYS A 355 12.46 -3.16 -9.33
N ILE A 356 13.55 -2.42 -9.42
CA ILE A 356 14.91 -2.94 -9.19
C ILE A 356 15.08 -3.51 -7.76
N VAL A 357 14.42 -2.91 -6.77
CA VAL A 357 14.43 -3.35 -5.37
C VAL A 357 13.62 -4.64 -5.19
N HIS A 358 12.61 -4.88 -6.04
CA HIS A 358 11.87 -6.13 -6.09
C HIS A 358 12.64 -7.29 -6.77
N GLY A 359 13.75 -7.00 -7.45
CA GLY A 359 14.47 -8.00 -8.23
C GLY A 359 13.72 -8.42 -9.50
N PHE A 360 12.98 -7.50 -10.12
CA PHE A 360 12.29 -7.76 -11.39
C PHE A 360 13.27 -8.23 -12.47
N GLY A 361 12.89 -9.26 -13.24
CA GLY A 361 13.68 -9.76 -14.37
C GLY A 361 14.90 -10.63 -14.01
N VAL A 362 15.13 -10.97 -12.75
CA VAL A 362 16.29 -11.77 -12.32
C VAL A 362 15.95 -12.83 -11.27
N ARG A 363 16.85 -13.80 -11.10
CA ARG A 363 16.79 -14.76 -9.99
C ARG A 363 17.06 -14.04 -8.67
N PHE A 364 16.57 -14.59 -7.55
CA PHE A 364 16.76 -13.96 -6.24
C PHE A 364 18.24 -13.73 -5.89
N GLU A 365 19.09 -14.73 -6.17
CA GLU A 365 20.53 -14.65 -5.89
C GLU A 365 21.26 -13.61 -6.75
N GLU A 366 20.60 -13.14 -7.81
CA GLU A 366 21.06 -12.16 -8.80
C GLU A 366 20.34 -10.81 -8.64
N SER A 367 19.37 -10.74 -7.73
CA SER A 367 18.67 -9.52 -7.38
C SER A 367 19.60 -8.53 -6.69
N PHE A 368 19.29 -7.25 -6.82
CA PHE A 368 20.03 -6.17 -6.16
C PHE A 368 20.20 -6.43 -4.64
N ILE A 369 19.12 -6.82 -3.94
CA ILE A 369 19.19 -7.06 -2.49
C ILE A 369 19.95 -8.33 -2.13
N GLY A 370 19.85 -9.39 -2.94
CA GLY A 370 20.59 -10.64 -2.73
C GLY A 370 22.10 -10.43 -2.90
N LEU A 371 22.50 -9.71 -3.95
CA LEU A 371 23.88 -9.35 -4.21
C LEU A 371 24.43 -8.38 -3.15
N LEU A 372 23.63 -7.40 -2.69
CA LEU A 372 24.02 -6.51 -1.60
C LEU A 372 24.21 -7.28 -0.28
N GLN A 373 23.31 -8.20 0.05
CA GLN A 373 23.45 -9.07 1.21
C GLN A 373 24.75 -9.87 1.16
N LYS A 374 25.05 -10.49 0.01
CA LYS A 374 26.29 -11.23 -0.21
C LYS A 374 27.52 -10.32 -0.03
N LYS A 375 27.51 -9.13 -0.63
CA LYS A 375 28.63 -8.18 -0.52
C LYS A 375 28.87 -7.74 0.92
N ILE A 376 27.81 -7.48 1.68
CA ILE A 376 27.90 -7.11 3.08
C ILE A 376 28.39 -8.29 3.92
N ASP A 377 27.96 -9.52 3.63
CA ASP A 377 28.45 -10.71 4.33
C ASP A 377 29.92 -11.03 4.09
N GLU A 378 30.42 -10.78 2.87
CA GLU A 378 31.85 -10.94 2.57
C GLU A 378 32.74 -10.02 3.43
N CYS A 379 32.27 -8.81 3.72
CA CYS A 379 33.04 -7.79 4.43
C CYS A 379 32.73 -7.71 5.93
N TYR A 380 31.49 -7.99 6.32
CA TYR A 380 30.96 -7.88 7.68
C TYR A 380 30.02 -9.06 8.02
N PRO A 381 30.58 -10.29 8.13
CA PRO A 381 29.79 -11.50 8.33
C PRO A 381 28.84 -11.41 9.53
N GLY A 382 27.56 -11.72 9.31
CA GLY A 382 26.57 -11.80 10.39
C GLY A 382 26.16 -10.46 11.01
N LYS A 383 26.56 -9.32 10.43
CA LYS A 383 26.27 -7.99 11.02
C LYS A 383 24.93 -7.40 10.59
N TYR A 384 24.52 -7.59 9.33
CA TYR A 384 23.33 -6.95 8.76
C TYR A 384 22.37 -7.90 8.07
N THR A 385 21.07 -7.67 8.21
CA THR A 385 20.06 -8.20 7.28
C THR A 385 19.67 -7.09 6.30
N VAL A 386 19.78 -7.35 5.00
CA VAL A 386 19.27 -6.45 3.95
C VAL A 386 17.78 -6.73 3.74
N LEU A 387 16.99 -5.67 3.77
CA LEU A 387 15.53 -5.69 3.67
C LEU A 387 15.09 -4.83 2.47
N SER A 388 14.19 -5.34 1.64
CA SER A 388 13.59 -4.59 0.53
C SER A 388 12.21 -4.06 0.92
N MET A 389 12.04 -2.75 0.79
CA MET A 389 10.77 -2.03 0.93
C MET A 389 10.44 -1.37 -0.39
N ALA A 390 9.95 -2.15 -1.33
CA ALA A 390 9.67 -1.61 -2.64
C ALA A 390 8.39 -0.74 -2.64
N ASN A 391 8.35 0.21 -3.57
CA ASN A 391 7.18 1.04 -3.81
C ASN A 391 6.33 0.33 -4.85
N GLU A 392 5.11 -0.09 -4.50
CA GLU A 392 4.22 -0.73 -5.45
C GLU A 392 3.86 0.28 -6.56
N MET A 393 4.22 -0.04 -7.81
CA MET A 393 3.98 0.80 -8.99
C MET A 393 2.49 1.15 -9.19
N SER A 394 1.59 0.35 -8.62
CA SER A 394 0.13 0.50 -8.67
C SER A 394 -0.41 1.57 -7.72
N SER A 395 0.27 1.90 -6.61
CA SER A 395 -0.21 2.92 -5.69
C SER A 395 0.75 4.11 -5.69
N PRO A 396 0.39 5.23 -6.34
CA PRO A 396 1.21 6.43 -6.37
C PRO A 396 1.33 7.10 -4.99
N MET A 397 0.69 6.56 -3.96
CA MET A 397 0.29 7.26 -2.74
C MET A 397 0.51 6.46 -1.45
N GLU A 398 1.41 5.47 -1.46
CA GLU A 398 1.93 4.90 -0.22
C GLU A 398 2.81 5.93 0.48
N ASN A 399 2.44 6.31 1.71
CA ASN A 399 3.21 7.25 2.50
C ASN A 399 4.40 6.53 3.15
N ILE A 400 5.51 6.40 2.40
CA ILE A 400 6.75 5.78 2.87
C ILE A 400 7.28 6.48 4.12
N LEU A 401 7.05 7.80 4.25
CA LEU A 401 7.47 8.54 5.43
C LEU A 401 6.75 8.03 6.69
N ASP A 402 5.46 7.74 6.62
CA ASP A 402 4.70 7.22 7.75
C ASP A 402 5.08 5.77 8.07
N THR A 403 5.36 4.95 7.06
CA THR A 403 5.95 3.61 7.30
C THR A 403 7.29 3.74 8.01
N ILE A 404 8.18 4.64 7.57
CA ILE A 404 9.49 4.84 8.19
C ILE A 404 9.35 5.39 9.62
N LYS A 405 8.43 6.32 9.87
CA LYS A 405 8.12 6.78 11.23
C LYS A 405 7.67 5.63 12.13
N SER A 406 7.03 4.59 11.60
CA SER A 406 6.53 3.46 12.39
C SER A 406 7.60 2.43 12.78
N ILE A 407 8.72 2.38 12.06
CA ILE A 407 9.78 1.40 12.26
C ILE A 407 10.71 1.85 13.39
N PRO A 408 11.07 0.98 14.36
CA PRO A 408 12.14 1.29 15.31
C PRO A 408 13.51 1.22 14.62
N PHE A 409 14.41 2.16 14.93
CA PHE A 409 15.78 2.20 14.36
C PHE A 409 16.84 2.20 15.46
N LEU A 410 17.84 1.34 15.28
CA LEU A 410 19.05 1.23 16.08
C LEU A 410 20.19 2.05 15.47
N GLU A 411 21.24 2.32 16.24
CA GLU A 411 22.30 3.27 15.86
C GLU A 411 23.16 2.89 14.64
N ASN A 412 23.12 1.63 14.22
CA ASN A 412 23.84 1.15 13.04
C ASN A 412 22.90 0.74 11.91
N ASP A 413 21.59 0.93 12.03
CA ASP A 413 20.67 0.68 10.92
C ASP A 413 20.90 1.70 9.80
N ILE A 414 20.75 1.25 8.56
CA ILE A 414 21.00 2.06 7.36
C ILE A 414 19.75 2.06 6.49
N VAL A 415 19.43 3.20 5.89
CA VAL A 415 18.37 3.32 4.89
C VAL A 415 18.96 3.79 3.57
N ILE A 416 18.63 3.12 2.48
CA ILE A 416 19.05 3.44 1.13
C ILE A 416 17.80 3.61 0.28
N PHE A 417 17.67 4.78 -0.34
CA PHE A 417 16.65 5.06 -1.34
C PHE A 417 17.27 4.86 -2.73
N ILE A 418 16.71 3.94 -3.51
CA ILE A 418 17.01 3.77 -4.93
C ILE A 418 15.96 4.57 -5.69
N ASN A 419 16.39 5.68 -6.28
CA ASN A 419 15.51 6.60 -6.97
C ASN A 419 15.70 6.46 -8.47
N HIS A 420 14.60 6.64 -9.18
CA HIS A 420 14.56 6.68 -10.64
C HIS A 420 13.58 7.77 -11.03
N TYR A 421 13.91 8.99 -10.63
CA TYR A 421 13.04 10.14 -10.81
C TYR A 421 13.90 11.33 -11.27
N THR A 422 13.39 12.09 -12.23
CA THR A 422 14.18 13.03 -13.05
C THR A 422 13.91 14.49 -12.76
N GLU A 423 12.90 14.81 -11.96
CA GLU A 423 12.47 16.18 -11.77
C GLU A 423 13.33 16.93 -10.74
N MET A 424 13.91 16.23 -9.75
CA MET A 424 14.87 16.82 -8.78
C MET A 424 16.03 17.53 -9.47
N LYS A 425 16.61 16.87 -10.49
CA LYS A 425 17.79 17.39 -11.21
C LYS A 425 17.46 18.63 -12.04
N LYS A 426 16.27 18.68 -12.63
CA LYS A 426 15.86 19.77 -13.51
C LYS A 426 15.46 21.03 -12.74
N ARG A 427 14.69 20.87 -11.66
CA ARG A 427 13.98 22.00 -11.01
C ARG A 427 14.69 22.60 -9.79
N GLN A 428 15.77 22.00 -9.30
CA GLN A 428 16.61 22.49 -8.19
C GLN A 428 15.81 23.12 -7.03
N PHE A 429 15.11 22.28 -6.26
CA PHE A 429 14.32 22.77 -5.12
C PHE A 429 15.20 23.04 -3.88
N PRO A 430 15.06 24.22 -3.22
CA PRO A 430 15.97 24.65 -2.16
C PRO A 430 15.85 23.87 -0.83
N PHE A 431 14.79 23.10 -0.64
CA PHE A 431 14.52 22.32 0.58
C PHE A 431 14.77 20.81 0.42
N MET A 432 15.20 20.35 -0.76
CA MET A 432 15.36 18.92 -1.03
C MET A 432 16.77 18.42 -0.73
N THR A 433 16.87 17.19 -0.23
CA THR A 433 18.15 16.51 -0.02
C THR A 433 18.76 16.16 -1.38
N GLY A 434 20.07 16.37 -1.54
CA GLY A 434 20.77 16.00 -2.77
C GLY A 434 20.91 14.48 -2.97
N ILE A 435 21.34 14.10 -4.17
CA ILE A 435 21.70 12.73 -4.53
C ILE A 435 23.07 12.41 -3.90
N ASP A 436 23.16 11.34 -3.11
CA ASP A 436 24.42 10.91 -2.49
C ASP A 436 25.26 10.05 -3.47
N LEU A 437 24.62 9.30 -4.38
CA LEU A 437 25.29 8.55 -5.47
C LEU A 437 24.51 8.64 -6.78
N ASP A 438 25.18 9.04 -7.86
CA ASP A 438 24.60 9.09 -9.21
C ASP A 438 25.24 8.00 -10.11
N LEU A 439 24.42 7.05 -10.56
CA LEU A 439 24.88 5.91 -11.37
C LEU A 439 24.97 6.23 -12.87
N THR A 440 24.61 7.44 -13.32
CA THR A 440 24.64 7.84 -14.73
C THR A 440 25.96 7.53 -15.42
N LYS A 441 27.08 7.74 -14.72
CA LYS A 441 28.41 7.47 -15.26
C LYS A 441 28.64 5.98 -15.54
N ILE A 442 28.35 5.10 -14.58
CA ILE A 442 28.60 3.66 -14.75
C ILE A 442 27.68 3.06 -15.82
N TYR A 443 26.46 3.58 -15.96
CA TYR A 443 25.59 3.20 -17.07
C TYR A 443 26.22 3.61 -18.40
N ASN A 444 26.69 4.86 -18.55
CA ASN A 444 27.33 5.30 -19.80
C ASN A 444 28.62 4.52 -20.14
N ASP A 445 29.37 4.09 -19.12
CA ASP A 445 30.62 3.34 -19.27
C ASP A 445 30.41 1.83 -19.51
N ARG A 446 29.16 1.35 -19.52
CA ARG A 446 28.83 -0.07 -19.72
C ARG A 446 29.34 -0.61 -21.05
N GLN A 447 29.77 -1.87 -21.03
CA GLN A 447 30.33 -2.58 -22.18
C GLN A 447 29.34 -3.52 -22.86
N ASP A 448 28.32 -3.98 -22.13
CA ASP A 448 27.30 -4.93 -22.58
C ASP A 448 25.89 -4.40 -22.27
N GLU A 449 24.88 -5.15 -22.69
CA GLU A 449 23.47 -4.92 -22.34
C GLU A 449 23.29 -5.08 -20.82
N TRP A 450 22.82 -4.03 -20.16
CA TRP A 450 22.58 -4.02 -18.70
C TRP A 450 21.09 -4.10 -18.34
N PHE A 451 20.23 -3.68 -19.26
CA PHE A 451 18.81 -3.53 -19.01
C PHE A 451 17.99 -3.82 -20.27
N PHE A 452 16.68 -4.05 -20.08
CA PHE A 452 15.78 -4.41 -21.18
C PHE A 452 15.09 -3.18 -21.79
N GLU A 453 13.94 -2.77 -21.27
CA GLU A 453 13.12 -1.64 -21.73
C GLU A 453 13.28 -0.39 -20.82
N GLU A 454 13.55 -0.60 -19.54
CA GLU A 454 13.85 0.47 -18.58
C GLU A 454 15.19 0.21 -17.90
N THR A 455 15.92 1.26 -17.54
CA THR A 455 17.24 1.15 -16.89
C THR A 455 17.18 0.52 -15.50
N LEU A 456 15.98 0.41 -14.91
CA LEU A 456 15.70 -0.33 -13.68
C LEU A 456 15.50 -1.84 -13.88
N HIS A 457 15.15 -2.28 -15.09
CA HIS A 457 14.96 -3.69 -15.42
C HIS A 457 16.30 -4.32 -15.81
N THR A 458 17.13 -4.42 -14.78
CA THR A 458 18.54 -4.79 -14.87
C THR A 458 18.73 -6.30 -14.90
N ASN A 459 19.73 -6.77 -15.64
CA ASN A 459 20.23 -8.13 -15.50
C ASN A 459 21.21 -8.26 -14.32
N LYS A 460 21.69 -9.49 -14.09
CA LYS A 460 22.68 -9.80 -13.05
C LYS A 460 23.93 -8.90 -13.09
N ARG A 461 24.53 -8.73 -14.28
CA ARG A 461 25.81 -8.00 -14.42
C ARG A 461 25.63 -6.54 -14.02
N ALA A 462 24.52 -5.93 -14.42
CA ALA A 462 24.15 -4.59 -14.02
C ALA A 462 23.99 -4.50 -12.50
N ASN A 463 23.24 -5.42 -11.88
CA ASN A 463 23.09 -5.44 -10.42
C ASN A 463 24.42 -5.59 -9.69
N GLU A 464 25.32 -6.46 -10.16
CA GLU A 464 26.67 -6.63 -9.60
C GLU A 464 27.47 -5.32 -9.65
N ALA A 465 27.46 -4.64 -10.79
CA ALA A 465 28.16 -3.36 -10.96
C ALA A 465 27.56 -2.24 -10.08
N ILE A 466 26.23 -2.17 -10.00
CA ILE A 466 25.52 -1.18 -9.17
C ILE A 466 25.80 -1.43 -7.68
N VAL A 467 25.67 -2.67 -7.20
CA VAL A 467 25.96 -3.04 -5.81
C VAL A 467 27.42 -2.75 -5.45
N GLN A 468 28.35 -3.07 -6.34
CA GLN A 468 29.77 -2.78 -6.12
C GLN A 468 30.00 -1.28 -5.97
N LYS A 469 29.44 -0.47 -6.88
CA LYS A 469 29.58 0.99 -6.85
C LYS A 469 28.97 1.61 -5.60
N LEU A 470 27.76 1.16 -5.24
CA LEU A 470 27.06 1.58 -4.04
C LEU A 470 27.83 1.23 -2.77
N TYR A 471 28.38 0.02 -2.70
CA TYR A 471 29.19 -0.39 -1.56
C TYR A 471 30.43 0.49 -1.42
N GLU A 472 31.17 0.72 -2.49
CA GLU A 472 32.42 1.49 -2.48
C GLU A 472 32.21 2.97 -2.12
N GLU A 473 31.20 3.62 -2.70
CA GLU A 473 31.04 5.08 -2.58
C GLU A 473 30.06 5.52 -1.48
N LEU A 474 29.09 4.68 -1.09
CA LEU A 474 28.14 5.02 -0.02
C LEU A 474 28.44 4.29 1.29
N LEU A 475 28.66 2.97 1.25
CA LEU A 475 28.65 2.16 2.47
C LEU A 475 30.03 1.99 3.10
N LEU A 476 31.10 1.84 2.32
CA LEU A 476 32.42 1.43 2.79
C LEU A 476 32.96 2.34 3.90
N ASP A 477 32.94 3.65 3.68
CA ASP A 477 33.46 4.63 4.64
C ASP A 477 32.57 4.77 5.87
N HIS A 478 31.26 4.57 5.71
CA HIS A 478 30.33 4.56 6.83
C HIS A 478 30.55 3.33 7.72
N LEU A 479 30.56 2.14 7.12
CA LEU A 479 30.72 0.86 7.82
C LEU A 479 32.08 0.73 8.51
N LYS A 480 33.16 1.29 7.95
CA LYS A 480 34.49 1.32 8.59
C LYS A 480 34.53 2.13 9.89
N LYS A 481 33.62 3.09 10.07
CA LYS A 481 33.56 3.95 11.27
C LYS A 481 32.78 3.32 12.41
N ILE A 482 32.01 2.26 12.14
CA ILE A 482 31.18 1.61 13.14
C ILE A 482 32.05 0.84 14.14
N GLN A 483 31.81 1.09 15.43
CA GLN A 483 32.35 0.29 16.51
C GLN A 483 31.33 -0.77 16.91
N TRP A 484 31.66 -2.04 16.67
CA TRP A 484 30.74 -3.15 16.91
C TRP A 484 30.68 -3.51 18.41
N THR A 485 29.63 -3.09 19.10
CA THR A 485 29.35 -3.42 20.50
C THR A 485 28.18 -4.39 20.64
N ASN A 486 28.09 -5.07 21.79
CA ASN A 486 26.97 -5.98 22.12
C ASN A 486 25.71 -5.24 22.61
N SER A 487 25.84 -3.97 22.97
CA SER A 487 24.74 -3.09 23.35
C SER A 487 24.56 -2.07 22.23
N GLN A 488 23.31 -1.82 21.85
CA GLN A 488 22.96 -0.88 20.78
C GLN A 488 22.00 0.19 21.29
N THR A 489 22.25 1.42 20.89
CA THR A 489 21.35 2.53 21.19
C THR A 489 20.15 2.51 20.25
N LEU A 490 18.95 2.58 20.81
CA LEU A 490 17.72 2.83 20.05
C LEU A 490 17.63 4.32 19.72
N LEU A 491 17.79 4.67 18.45
CA LEU A 491 17.72 6.06 17.97
C LEU A 491 16.27 6.52 17.79
N TRP A 492 15.38 5.60 17.45
CA TRP A 492 13.97 5.89 17.23
C TRP A 492 13.11 4.69 17.60
N LYS A 493 12.04 4.93 18.35
CA LYS A 493 11.15 3.89 18.88
C LYS A 493 10.03 3.47 17.91
N GLY A 494 9.82 4.19 16.81
CA GLY A 494 8.63 4.00 15.98
C GLY A 494 7.39 4.75 16.52
N SER A 495 6.51 5.22 15.61
CA SER A 495 5.10 5.50 15.90
C SER A 495 4.35 4.18 15.92
N LEU A 496 3.80 3.82 17.07
CA LEU A 496 3.10 2.53 17.25
C LEU A 496 1.75 2.52 16.54
N LEU A 497 1.16 3.70 16.33
CA LEU A 497 -0.19 3.94 15.87
C LEU A 497 -0.17 4.94 14.70
N GLY A 498 -1.09 4.79 13.76
CA GLY A 498 -1.37 5.78 12.72
C GLY A 498 -2.11 7.02 13.27
N PRO A 499 -2.27 8.10 12.49
CA PRO A 499 -2.85 9.36 12.98
C PRO A 499 -4.27 9.24 13.58
N GLU A 500 -5.15 8.46 12.94
CA GLU A 500 -6.52 8.24 13.46
C GLU A 500 -6.51 7.43 14.77
N GLU A 501 -5.60 6.47 14.86
CA GLU A 501 -5.44 5.62 16.03
C GLU A 501 -4.84 6.40 17.21
N GLU A 502 -3.89 7.30 16.96
CA GLU A 502 -3.37 8.23 17.96
C GLU A 502 -4.49 9.12 18.49
N GLN A 503 -5.34 9.68 17.62
CA GLN A 503 -6.47 10.51 18.05
C GLN A 503 -7.47 9.73 18.94
N GLN A 504 -7.76 8.49 18.58
CA GLN A 504 -8.62 7.62 19.39
C GLN A 504 -7.97 7.24 20.73
N LEU A 505 -6.66 6.95 20.74
CA LEU A 505 -5.92 6.67 21.96
C LEU A 505 -5.87 7.90 22.87
N GLU A 506 -5.66 9.10 22.32
CA GLU A 506 -5.69 10.36 23.06
C GLU A 506 -7.04 10.58 23.76
N LYS A 507 -8.14 10.27 23.06
CA LYS A 507 -9.48 10.32 23.66
C LYS A 507 -9.61 9.35 24.84
N TYR A 508 -9.17 8.10 24.66
CA TYR A 508 -9.16 7.11 25.75
C TYR A 508 -8.30 7.56 26.93
N ILE A 509 -7.10 8.09 26.67
CA ILE A 509 -6.18 8.63 27.68
C ILE A 509 -6.83 9.79 28.45
N LYS A 510 -7.52 10.70 27.74
CA LYS A 510 -8.24 11.81 28.36
C LYS A 510 -9.35 11.31 29.30
N ASP A 511 -10.03 10.23 28.95
CA ASP A 511 -11.12 9.67 29.76
C ASP A 511 -10.59 8.99 31.02
N ILE A 512 -9.50 8.21 30.93
CA ILE A 512 -8.89 7.58 32.13
C ILE A 512 -8.19 8.61 33.02
N ARG A 513 -7.59 9.67 32.45
CA ARG A 513 -6.95 10.75 33.22
C ARG A 513 -7.92 11.53 34.10
N GLN A 514 -9.20 11.63 33.71
CA GLN A 514 -10.23 12.26 34.56
C GLN A 514 -10.43 11.51 35.88
N LYS A 515 -10.05 10.23 35.93
CA LYS A 515 -10.12 9.38 37.12
C LYS A 515 -8.77 9.21 37.80
N ALA A 516 -7.73 9.90 37.32
CA ALA A 516 -6.41 9.82 37.90
C ALA A 516 -6.38 10.50 39.27
N VAL A 517 -5.67 9.89 40.21
CA VAL A 517 -5.47 10.44 41.56
C VAL A 517 -4.02 10.89 41.70
N SER A 518 -3.82 12.11 42.21
CA SER A 518 -2.50 12.63 42.53
C SER A 518 -1.97 12.00 43.80
N VAL A 519 -0.75 11.48 43.75
CA VAL A 519 0.02 11.11 44.95
C VAL A 519 0.99 12.23 45.31
N GLY A 520 1.38 12.32 46.59
CA GLY A 520 2.41 13.26 47.02
C GLY A 520 3.77 12.96 46.38
N GLU A 521 4.72 13.87 46.56
CA GLU A 521 6.08 13.71 46.03
C GLU A 521 6.71 12.37 46.49
N GLY A 522 7.17 11.56 45.54
CA GLY A 522 7.73 10.23 45.81
C GLY A 522 6.70 9.10 46.00
N GLY A 523 5.40 9.38 45.86
CA GLY A 523 4.35 8.36 45.89
C GLY A 523 4.46 7.40 44.70
N LYS A 524 4.11 6.13 44.92
CA LYS A 524 4.22 5.05 43.94
C LYS A 524 2.86 4.66 43.41
N ILE A 525 2.76 4.51 42.09
CA ILE A 525 1.53 4.12 41.41
C ILE A 525 1.73 2.78 40.69
N GLY A 526 0.80 1.87 40.93
CA GLY A 526 0.77 0.55 40.32
C GLY A 526 -0.34 0.36 39.30
N ALA A 527 -0.19 -0.63 38.42
CA ALA A 527 -1.27 -1.10 37.57
C ALA A 527 -1.37 -2.63 37.48
N ILE A 528 -2.60 -3.15 37.55
CA ILE A 528 -2.95 -4.52 37.14
C ILE A 528 -3.92 -4.46 35.95
N VAL A 529 -3.71 -5.30 34.94
CA VAL A 529 -4.71 -5.61 33.89
C VAL A 529 -5.24 -7.02 34.14
N MET A 530 -6.56 -7.18 34.18
CA MET A 530 -7.19 -8.47 34.46
C MET A 530 -8.51 -8.65 33.70
N ASN A 531 -8.78 -9.89 33.27
CA ASN A 531 -10.03 -10.24 32.60
C ASN A 531 -11.17 -10.49 33.61
N CYS A 532 -10.92 -11.11 34.76
CA CYS A 532 -11.96 -11.35 35.79
C CYS A 532 -13.20 -12.06 35.27
N ASN A 533 -13.04 -13.24 34.67
CA ASN A 533 -14.12 -14.01 34.05
C ASN A 533 -14.42 -15.33 34.82
N PRO A 534 -14.90 -15.30 36.08
CA PRO A 534 -15.32 -14.14 36.89
C PRO A 534 -14.19 -13.62 37.81
N PHE A 535 -14.48 -12.62 38.64
CA PHE A 535 -13.57 -12.20 39.73
C PHE A 535 -13.42 -13.32 40.76
N THR A 536 -12.21 -13.55 41.28
CA THR A 536 -11.89 -14.71 42.14
C THR A 536 -11.02 -14.31 43.33
N LEU A 537 -10.89 -15.17 44.33
CA LEU A 537 -9.98 -14.95 45.45
C LEU A 537 -8.51 -14.88 45.02
N GLY A 538 -8.18 -15.47 43.86
CA GLY A 538 -6.86 -15.31 43.23
C GLY A 538 -6.64 -13.90 42.72
N HIS A 539 -7.63 -13.28 42.06
CA HIS A 539 -7.56 -11.88 41.64
C HIS A 539 -7.48 -10.94 42.85
N GLN A 540 -8.30 -11.17 43.89
CA GLN A 540 -8.27 -10.38 45.11
C GLN A 540 -6.91 -10.45 45.81
N PHE A 541 -6.30 -11.64 45.88
CA PHE A 541 -4.95 -11.81 46.43
C PHE A 541 -3.89 -11.02 45.65
N LEU A 542 -3.96 -11.03 44.31
CA LEU A 542 -3.03 -10.25 43.47
C LEU A 542 -3.15 -8.75 43.78
N ILE A 543 -4.37 -8.24 43.93
CA ILE A 543 -4.66 -6.85 44.28
C ILE A 543 -4.10 -6.51 45.66
N GLU A 544 -4.37 -7.34 46.67
CA GLU A 544 -3.88 -7.14 48.04
C GLU A 544 -2.35 -7.11 48.11
N LYS A 545 -1.69 -8.02 47.39
CA LYS A 545 -0.23 -8.04 47.31
C LYS A 545 0.30 -6.81 46.61
N ALA A 546 -0.28 -6.41 45.47
CA ALA A 546 0.15 -5.21 44.76
C ALA A 546 0.02 -3.95 45.63
N LEU A 547 -1.09 -3.80 46.37
CA LEU A 547 -1.32 -2.66 47.29
C LEU A 547 -0.25 -2.51 48.38
N SER A 548 0.48 -3.57 48.73
CA SER A 548 1.58 -3.48 49.69
C SER A 548 2.83 -2.77 49.14
N PHE A 549 2.90 -2.54 47.82
CA PHE A 549 4.06 -1.94 47.15
C PHE A 549 3.81 -0.52 46.60
N VAL A 550 2.55 -0.08 46.49
CA VAL A 550 2.15 1.17 45.82
C VAL A 550 1.09 1.92 46.59
N ASP A 551 1.12 3.25 46.56
CA ASP A 551 0.14 4.14 47.20
C ASP A 551 -1.22 4.11 46.51
N ILE A 552 -1.23 4.05 45.18
CA ILE A 552 -2.43 3.91 44.35
C ILE A 552 -2.26 2.74 43.39
N LEU A 553 -3.34 1.98 43.18
CA LEU A 553 -3.38 0.86 42.24
C LEU A 553 -4.50 1.06 41.22
N TYR A 554 -4.13 1.26 39.96
CA TYR A 554 -5.07 1.22 38.84
C TYR A 554 -5.37 -0.23 38.45
N LEU A 555 -6.66 -0.53 38.34
CA LEU A 555 -7.16 -1.85 37.99
C LEU A 555 -7.89 -1.78 36.65
N PHE A 556 -7.21 -2.16 35.58
CA PHE A 556 -7.75 -2.20 34.23
C PHE A 556 -8.51 -3.50 33.98
N ILE A 557 -9.79 -3.39 33.66
CA ILE A 557 -10.65 -4.53 33.31
C ILE A 557 -10.75 -4.64 31.80
N VAL A 558 -10.38 -5.80 31.26
CA VAL A 558 -10.43 -6.11 29.82
C VAL A 558 -11.86 -5.86 29.31
N GLU A 559 -12.04 -5.03 28.27
CA GLU A 559 -13.37 -4.59 27.80
C GLU A 559 -14.01 -5.55 26.80
N GLU A 560 -13.21 -6.43 26.19
CA GLU A 560 -13.67 -7.34 25.14
C GLU A 560 -14.74 -8.35 25.63
N ASP A 561 -15.87 -8.39 24.92
CA ASP A 561 -17.02 -9.26 25.18
C ASP A 561 -16.90 -10.63 24.48
N LYS A 562 -15.76 -11.28 24.65
CA LYS A 562 -15.50 -12.66 24.17
C LYS A 562 -15.37 -13.68 25.31
N SER A 563 -15.88 -13.34 26.48
CA SER A 563 -15.82 -14.13 27.71
C SER A 563 -17.19 -14.77 28.02
N LYS A 564 -17.24 -15.65 29.04
CA LYS A 564 -18.51 -16.26 29.50
C LYS A 564 -19.42 -15.22 30.15
N PHE A 565 -18.82 -14.27 30.87
CA PHE A 565 -19.50 -13.12 31.45
C PHE A 565 -19.24 -11.86 30.61
N THR A 566 -20.26 -11.02 30.47
CA THR A 566 -20.14 -9.72 29.79
C THR A 566 -19.18 -8.80 30.53
N PHE A 567 -18.61 -7.81 29.84
CA PHE A 567 -17.75 -6.79 30.42
C PHE A 567 -18.46 -6.07 31.56
N GLN A 568 -19.75 -5.74 31.41
CA GLN A 568 -20.54 -5.09 32.45
C GLN A 568 -20.64 -5.96 33.71
N ASP A 569 -20.88 -7.26 33.56
CA ASP A 569 -20.89 -8.17 34.71
C ASP A 569 -19.52 -8.27 35.36
N ARG A 570 -18.45 -8.40 34.55
CA ARG A 570 -17.07 -8.53 35.05
C ARG A 570 -16.63 -7.30 35.81
N ILE A 571 -16.84 -6.10 35.27
CA ILE A 571 -16.44 -4.86 35.94
C ILE A 571 -17.27 -4.60 37.20
N GLU A 572 -18.55 -4.98 37.21
CA GLU A 572 -19.41 -4.85 38.40
C GLU A 572 -18.98 -5.82 39.51
N MET A 573 -18.72 -7.10 39.17
CA MET A 573 -18.17 -8.08 40.12
C MET A 573 -16.86 -7.60 40.75
N VAL A 574 -15.98 -6.99 39.94
CA VAL A 574 -14.73 -6.39 40.44
C VAL A 574 -15.01 -5.22 41.36
N LYS A 575 -15.82 -4.23 40.94
CA LYS A 575 -16.16 -3.05 41.76
C LYS A 575 -16.72 -3.43 43.12
N ARG A 576 -17.62 -4.42 43.18
CA ARG A 576 -18.15 -4.94 44.45
C ARG A 576 -17.05 -5.60 45.30
N GLY A 577 -16.19 -6.41 44.66
CA GLY A 577 -15.13 -7.15 45.35
C GLY A 577 -13.95 -6.32 45.84
N VAL A 578 -13.76 -5.10 45.31
CA VAL A 578 -12.69 -4.19 45.72
C VAL A 578 -13.18 -2.96 46.49
N LYS A 579 -14.48 -2.89 46.81
CA LYS A 579 -15.13 -1.72 47.44
C LYS A 579 -14.45 -1.29 48.75
N GLN A 580 -13.85 -2.24 49.48
CA GLN A 580 -13.14 -2.00 50.73
C GLN A 580 -11.73 -1.40 50.55
N TYR A 581 -11.20 -1.31 49.33
CA TYR A 581 -9.86 -0.78 49.07
C TYR A 581 -9.94 0.63 48.48
N ASP A 582 -9.88 1.66 49.32
CA ASP A 582 -9.96 3.07 48.91
C ASP A 582 -8.83 3.51 47.95
N ARG A 583 -7.75 2.72 47.89
CA ARG A 583 -6.56 2.96 47.05
C ARG A 583 -6.62 2.26 45.68
N VAL A 584 -7.73 1.61 45.35
CA VAL A 584 -7.94 0.89 44.08
C VAL A 584 -8.87 1.68 43.18
N ILE A 585 -8.40 1.99 41.96
CA ILE A 585 -9.18 2.72 40.96
C ILE A 585 -9.48 1.79 39.80
N VAL A 586 -10.75 1.42 39.63
CA VAL A 586 -11.20 0.51 38.57
C VAL A 586 -11.45 1.27 37.27
N LEU A 587 -10.77 0.86 36.20
CA LEU A 587 -10.82 1.48 34.88
C LEU A 587 -11.17 0.45 33.79
N PRO A 588 -11.89 0.84 32.72
CA PRO A 588 -11.95 0.07 31.50
C PRO A 588 -10.58 0.09 30.80
N SER A 589 -10.21 -1.03 30.19
CA SER A 589 -9.00 -1.18 29.37
C SER A 589 -9.10 -0.52 27.98
N GLY A 590 -10.31 -0.22 27.50
CA GLY A 590 -10.50 0.29 26.15
C GLY A 590 -10.05 -0.70 25.06
N LYS A 591 -9.78 -0.16 23.87
CA LYS A 591 -9.32 -0.92 22.70
C LYS A 591 -7.80 -1.01 22.57
N TYR A 592 -7.07 -0.66 23.63
CA TYR A 592 -5.62 -0.41 23.59
C TYR A 592 -4.83 -1.12 24.70
N ILE A 593 -5.51 -1.88 25.57
CA ILE A 593 -4.87 -2.73 26.57
C ILE A 593 -5.49 -4.11 26.51
N LEU A 594 -4.71 -5.11 26.11
CA LEU A 594 -5.10 -6.51 25.99
C LEU A 594 -6.42 -6.67 25.22
N SER A 595 -6.48 -6.13 24.01
CA SER A 595 -7.69 -6.08 23.16
C SER A 595 -7.57 -7.01 21.94
N ILE A 596 -8.67 -7.28 21.23
CA ILE A 596 -8.62 -8.06 19.98
C ILE A 596 -7.74 -7.35 18.95
N ARG A 597 -7.73 -6.03 18.97
CA ARG A 597 -6.93 -5.24 18.05
C ARG A 597 -5.44 -5.40 18.29
N THR A 598 -5.03 -5.28 19.55
CA THR A 598 -3.61 -5.24 19.93
C THR A 598 -3.03 -6.63 20.18
N LEU A 599 -3.86 -7.62 20.53
CA LEU A 599 -3.43 -9.00 20.73
C LEU A 599 -4.55 -10.03 20.42
N PRO A 600 -4.93 -10.21 19.14
CA PRO A 600 -6.05 -11.09 18.76
C PRO A 600 -5.89 -12.55 19.22
N THR A 601 -4.65 -13.06 19.22
CA THR A 601 -4.32 -14.44 19.59
C THR A 601 -4.63 -14.77 21.05
N TYR A 602 -4.58 -13.77 21.95
CA TYR A 602 -4.91 -13.94 23.37
C TYR A 602 -6.36 -14.40 23.58
N PHE A 603 -7.28 -13.92 22.75
CA PHE A 603 -8.71 -14.29 22.83
C PHE A 603 -9.03 -15.68 22.27
N SER A 604 -8.05 -16.34 21.64
CA SER A 604 -8.17 -17.72 21.15
C SER A 604 -7.18 -18.66 21.84
N LYS A 605 -6.61 -18.24 22.99
CA LYS A 605 -5.51 -18.95 23.66
C LYS A 605 -5.82 -20.39 24.07
N GLU A 606 -7.08 -20.70 24.40
CA GLU A 606 -7.49 -22.07 24.76
C GLU A 606 -7.26 -23.08 23.61
N LYS A 607 -7.26 -22.62 22.34
CA LYS A 607 -7.04 -23.46 21.16
C LYS A 607 -5.63 -23.36 20.58
N LEU A 608 -4.81 -22.41 21.06
CA LEU A 608 -3.55 -22.00 20.41
C LEU A 608 -2.32 -22.16 21.32
N GLN A 609 -2.35 -23.04 22.31
CA GLN A 609 -1.26 -23.23 23.29
C GLN A 609 0.11 -23.62 22.67
N HIS A 610 0.15 -24.05 21.40
CA HIS A 610 1.38 -24.37 20.66
C HIS A 610 1.95 -23.19 19.86
N LYS A 611 1.24 -22.06 19.76
CA LYS A 611 1.62 -20.93 18.91
C LYS A 611 2.56 -19.97 19.65
N GLN A 612 3.58 -19.49 18.96
CA GLN A 612 4.37 -18.36 19.42
C GLN A 612 3.59 -17.06 19.16
N ILE A 613 3.49 -16.19 20.15
CA ILE A 613 2.81 -14.89 20.01
C ILE A 613 3.79 -13.73 20.13
N ASP A 614 3.58 -12.70 19.30
CA ASP A 614 4.19 -11.40 19.52
C ASP A 614 3.17 -10.50 20.19
N ALA A 615 3.49 -10.05 21.39
CA ALA A 615 2.67 -9.10 22.14
C ALA A 615 3.35 -7.76 22.35
N THR A 616 4.46 -7.51 21.66
CA THR A 616 5.28 -6.32 21.82
C THR A 616 4.45 -5.05 21.61
N GLU A 617 3.58 -5.02 20.60
CA GLU A 617 2.74 -3.86 20.30
C GLU A 617 1.79 -3.49 21.45
N ASP A 618 1.06 -4.45 22.02
CA ASP A 618 0.16 -4.21 23.15
C ASP A 618 0.92 -3.67 24.38
N VAL A 619 2.07 -4.27 24.67
CA VAL A 619 2.91 -3.89 25.81
C VAL A 619 3.54 -2.50 25.60
N GLU A 620 4.00 -2.20 24.39
CA GLU A 620 4.60 -0.90 24.05
C GLU A 620 3.56 0.23 24.04
N ILE A 621 2.32 -0.02 23.60
CA ILE A 621 1.23 0.96 23.70
C ILE A 621 1.00 1.33 25.17
N PHE A 622 0.93 0.32 26.05
CA PHE A 622 0.79 0.57 27.49
C PHE A 622 1.98 1.37 28.04
N ALA A 623 3.21 0.93 27.72
CA ALA A 623 4.44 1.53 28.23
C ALA A 623 4.65 2.97 27.75
N LYS A 624 4.35 3.26 26.48
CA LYS A 624 4.64 4.54 25.83
C LYS A 624 3.59 5.60 26.12
N TYR A 625 2.31 5.20 26.18
CA TYR A 625 1.22 6.18 26.22
C TYR A 625 0.41 6.12 27.52
N ILE A 626 0.09 4.93 28.03
CA ILE A 626 -0.88 4.77 29.13
C ILE A 626 -0.21 4.93 30.48
N ALA A 627 0.94 4.26 30.69
CA ALA A 627 1.70 4.36 31.93
C ALA A 627 2.15 5.80 32.23
N PRO A 628 2.73 6.56 31.28
CA PRO A 628 3.08 7.96 31.51
C PRO A 628 1.85 8.85 31.72
N ALA A 629 0.70 8.52 31.10
CA ALA A 629 -0.49 9.32 31.25
C ALA A 629 -1.08 9.30 32.67
N LEU A 630 -0.86 8.21 33.40
CA LEU A 630 -1.33 7.99 34.77
C LEU A 630 -0.19 7.95 35.80
N ASN A 631 1.04 8.27 35.38
CA ASN A 631 2.27 8.18 36.19
C ASN A 631 2.46 6.80 36.84
N ILE A 632 2.20 5.71 36.11
CA ILE A 632 2.35 4.35 36.60
C ILE A 632 3.83 3.96 36.64
N ASP A 633 4.31 3.59 37.84
CA ASP A 633 5.69 3.18 38.09
C ASP A 633 5.88 1.67 37.99
N ILE A 634 4.85 0.89 38.36
CA ILE A 634 4.95 -0.57 38.51
C ILE A 634 3.78 -1.27 37.83
N ARG A 635 4.08 -2.25 36.97
CA ARG A 635 3.10 -3.15 36.36
C ARG A 635 3.16 -4.52 37.06
N PHE A 636 2.05 -4.92 37.68
CA PHE A 636 1.94 -6.18 38.43
C PHE A 636 1.21 -7.25 37.64
N VAL A 637 1.75 -8.46 37.59
CA VAL A 637 1.09 -9.61 36.97
C VAL A 637 1.10 -10.81 37.91
N GLY A 638 0.12 -11.70 37.74
CA GLY A 638 0.15 -13.01 38.41
C GLY A 638 0.99 -13.98 37.59
N GLU A 639 1.75 -14.83 38.27
CA GLU A 639 2.47 -15.95 37.65
C GLU A 639 1.49 -16.86 36.90
N GLU A 640 1.85 -17.29 35.69
CA GLU A 640 1.00 -18.17 34.88
C GLU A 640 1.80 -19.36 34.33
N PRO A 641 1.97 -20.43 35.13
CA PRO A 641 2.77 -21.58 34.73
C PRO A 641 2.04 -22.53 33.77
N LEU A 642 0.71 -22.43 33.67
CA LEU A 642 -0.13 -23.41 32.95
C LEU A 642 -0.58 -22.93 31.55
N ASP A 643 -0.56 -21.63 31.28
CA ASP A 643 -1.00 -21.05 30.00
C ASP A 643 0.20 -20.41 29.29
N LYS A 644 0.69 -21.12 28.26
CA LYS A 644 1.89 -20.74 27.51
C LYS A 644 1.75 -19.40 26.78
N ILE A 645 0.53 -19.01 26.41
CA ILE A 645 0.29 -17.74 25.72
C ILE A 645 0.42 -16.59 26.70
N THR A 646 -0.20 -16.72 27.88
CA THR A 646 -0.09 -15.70 28.93
C THR A 646 1.32 -15.61 29.49
N LYS A 647 2.05 -16.74 29.58
CA LYS A 647 3.47 -16.74 29.95
C LYS A 647 4.33 -15.93 28.96
N GLN A 648 4.17 -16.17 27.65
CA GLN A 648 4.87 -15.39 26.62
C GLN A 648 4.53 -13.90 26.70
N TYR A 649 3.29 -13.55 27.07
CA TYR A 649 2.89 -12.17 27.31
C TYR A 649 3.64 -11.56 28.51
N ASN A 650 3.76 -12.29 29.63
CA ASN A 650 4.56 -11.86 30.79
C ASN A 650 6.04 -11.66 30.43
N GLU A 651 6.63 -12.57 29.66
CA GLU A 651 8.02 -12.47 29.18
C GLU A 651 8.22 -11.23 28.28
N ALA A 652 7.25 -10.93 27.41
CA ALA A 652 7.27 -9.73 26.58
C ALA A 652 7.17 -8.44 27.44
N MET A 653 6.31 -8.44 28.47
CA MET A 653 6.19 -7.34 29.43
C MET A 653 7.50 -7.06 30.16
N GLU A 654 8.15 -8.10 30.70
CA GLU A 654 9.43 -7.97 31.39
C GLU A 654 10.50 -7.33 30.50
N ARG A 655 10.61 -7.81 29.26
CA ARG A 655 11.55 -7.29 28.26
C ARG A 655 11.29 -5.81 27.91
N VAL A 656 10.05 -5.46 27.61
CA VAL A 656 9.71 -4.12 27.10
C VAL A 656 9.72 -3.09 28.22
N PHE A 657 9.05 -3.32 29.36
CA PHE A 657 8.87 -2.31 30.41
C PHE A 657 10.18 -1.80 31.00
N THR A 658 11.18 -2.68 31.09
CA THR A 658 12.54 -2.32 31.51
C THR A 658 13.12 -1.17 30.67
N SER A 659 12.85 -1.14 29.36
CA SER A 659 13.32 -0.09 28.45
C SER A 659 12.53 1.23 28.52
N TYR A 660 11.41 1.24 29.25
CA TYR A 660 10.55 2.42 29.47
C TYR A 660 10.59 2.92 30.92
N GLY A 661 11.44 2.35 31.77
CA GLY A 661 11.56 2.75 33.18
C GLY A 661 10.38 2.30 34.05
N ILE A 662 9.52 1.40 33.54
CA ILE A 662 8.40 0.83 34.28
C ILE A 662 8.89 -0.47 34.92
N ARG A 663 8.70 -0.61 36.23
CA ARG A 663 9.07 -1.83 36.94
C ARG A 663 8.04 -2.93 36.66
N PHE A 664 8.50 -4.06 36.12
CA PHE A 664 7.70 -5.27 36.03
C PHE A 664 7.81 -6.06 37.34
N MET A 665 6.69 -6.58 37.84
CA MET A 665 6.69 -7.48 39.00
C MET A 665 5.66 -8.59 38.86
N GLU A 666 6.16 -9.82 38.80
CA GLU A 666 5.35 -11.03 38.82
C GLU A 666 5.13 -11.50 40.26
N ILE A 667 3.88 -11.78 40.61
CA ILE A 667 3.46 -12.22 41.93
C ILE A 667 3.06 -13.70 41.83
N PRO A 668 3.64 -14.59 42.68
CA PRO A 668 3.28 -16.00 42.72
C PRO A 668 1.79 -16.22 42.92
N ARG A 669 1.24 -17.24 42.26
CA ARG A 669 -0.19 -17.52 42.34
C ARG A 669 -0.63 -18.03 43.71
N ARG A 670 -1.89 -17.72 44.06
CA ARG A 670 -2.54 -18.27 45.25
C ARG A 670 -3.07 -19.67 44.97
N GLU A 671 -2.70 -20.60 45.84
CA GLU A 671 -3.16 -21.98 45.83
C GLU A 671 -4.08 -22.26 47.04
N ASP A 672 -5.03 -23.16 46.86
CA ASP A 672 -5.79 -23.80 47.93
C ASP A 672 -5.36 -25.28 48.07
N SER A 673 -5.97 -26.03 49.00
CA SER A 673 -5.69 -27.46 49.18
C SER A 673 -6.01 -28.34 47.96
N LYS A 674 -6.71 -27.80 46.96
CA LYS A 674 -7.10 -28.43 45.70
C LYS A 674 -6.35 -27.82 44.49
N GLY A 675 -5.32 -27.01 44.71
CA GLY A 675 -4.46 -26.40 43.67
C GLY A 675 -4.74 -24.92 43.39
N VAL A 676 -4.38 -24.47 42.18
CA VAL A 676 -4.49 -23.04 41.81
C VAL A 676 -5.95 -22.57 41.76
N ILE A 677 -6.24 -21.45 42.42
CA ILE A 677 -7.54 -20.77 42.31
C ILE A 677 -7.62 -20.08 40.94
N SER A 678 -8.39 -20.63 40.01
CA SER A 678 -8.53 -20.10 38.64
C SER A 678 -9.99 -19.80 38.26
N ALA A 679 -10.16 -18.78 37.43
CA ALA A 679 -11.47 -18.42 36.89
C ALA A 679 -12.09 -19.53 36.02
N SER A 680 -11.26 -20.32 35.33
CA SER A 680 -11.72 -21.47 34.53
C SER A 680 -12.36 -22.55 35.40
N ARG A 681 -11.78 -22.83 36.59
CA ARG A 681 -12.35 -23.76 37.57
C ARG A 681 -13.70 -23.27 38.09
N VAL A 682 -13.84 -21.98 38.33
CA VAL A 682 -15.13 -21.37 38.71
C VAL A 682 -16.18 -21.56 37.60
N ARG A 683 -15.83 -21.26 36.34
CA ARG A 683 -16.76 -21.43 35.20
C ARG A 683 -17.22 -22.87 35.01
N MET A 684 -16.34 -23.84 35.27
CA MET A 684 -16.63 -25.28 35.24
C MET A 684 -17.61 -25.66 36.35
N LEU A 685 -17.30 -25.32 37.62
CA LEU A 685 -18.18 -25.62 38.76
C LEU A 685 -19.55 -24.95 38.63
N LEU A 686 -19.61 -23.74 38.08
CA LEU A 686 -20.85 -23.05 37.77
C LEU A 686 -21.67 -23.82 36.71
N GLY A 687 -21.03 -24.36 35.67
CA GLY A 687 -21.71 -25.20 34.68
C GLY A 687 -22.19 -26.54 35.23
N GLU A 688 -21.56 -27.04 36.30
CA GLU A 688 -21.93 -28.28 37.01
C GLU A 688 -22.91 -28.04 38.17
N ASN A 689 -23.38 -26.81 38.39
CA ASN A 689 -24.22 -26.41 39.53
C ASN A 689 -23.65 -26.74 40.92
N LYS A 690 -22.32 -26.75 41.06
CA LYS A 690 -21.61 -27.04 42.32
C LYS A 690 -21.34 -25.77 43.14
N TRP A 691 -22.42 -25.15 43.62
CA TRP A 691 -22.38 -23.86 44.32
C TRP A 691 -21.55 -23.86 45.61
N GLU A 692 -21.64 -24.91 46.42
CA GLU A 692 -20.85 -25.02 47.67
C GLU A 692 -19.34 -25.03 47.41
N GLU A 693 -18.89 -25.74 46.37
CA GLU A 693 -17.47 -25.75 46.00
C GLU A 693 -17.03 -24.41 45.39
N LEU A 694 -17.90 -23.77 44.61
CA LEU A 694 -17.64 -22.48 43.98
C LEU A 694 -17.39 -21.38 45.03
N LYS A 695 -18.14 -21.40 46.15
CA LYS A 695 -18.01 -20.43 47.24
C LYS A 695 -16.58 -20.33 47.81
N SER A 696 -15.82 -21.42 47.75
CA SER A 696 -14.42 -21.45 48.22
C SER A 696 -13.41 -20.76 47.28
N LEU A 697 -13.81 -20.42 46.05
CA LEU A 697 -12.91 -19.90 45.01
C LEU A 697 -13.10 -18.41 44.70
N VAL A 698 -14.24 -17.84 45.11
CA VAL A 698 -14.62 -16.46 44.78
C VAL A 698 -14.92 -15.66 46.05
N PRO A 699 -14.76 -14.33 46.03
CA PRO A 699 -15.21 -13.48 47.13
C PRO A 699 -16.73 -13.58 47.30
N GLU A 700 -17.21 -13.37 48.52
CA GLU A 700 -18.65 -13.42 48.83
C GLU A 700 -19.48 -12.50 47.92
N THR A 701 -18.95 -11.31 47.59
CA THR A 701 -19.61 -10.37 46.67
C THR A 701 -19.77 -10.93 45.26
N THR A 702 -18.81 -11.71 44.77
CA THR A 702 -18.90 -12.37 43.47
C THR A 702 -19.82 -13.58 43.53
N TYR A 703 -19.78 -14.35 44.62
CA TYR A 703 -20.72 -15.44 44.84
C TYR A 703 -22.18 -14.95 44.78
N GLN A 704 -22.49 -13.86 45.51
CA GLN A 704 -23.80 -13.23 45.50
C GLN A 704 -24.20 -12.73 44.12
N TYR A 705 -23.30 -12.05 43.40
CA TYR A 705 -23.57 -11.59 42.03
C TYR A 705 -23.94 -12.74 41.10
N LEU A 706 -23.16 -13.83 41.15
CA LEU A 706 -23.41 -15.03 40.35
C LEU A 706 -24.73 -15.70 40.74
N ALA A 707 -25.05 -15.80 42.03
CA ALA A 707 -26.31 -16.37 42.49
C ALA A 707 -27.53 -15.50 42.09
N GLU A 708 -27.38 -14.18 42.03
CA GLU A 708 -28.46 -13.26 41.63
C GLU A 708 -28.76 -13.31 40.12
N HIS A 709 -27.74 -13.53 39.28
CA HIS A 709 -27.85 -13.34 37.83
C HIS A 709 -27.60 -14.60 36.99
N TYR A 710 -27.07 -15.68 37.59
CA TYR A 710 -26.58 -16.87 36.88
C TYR A 710 -26.92 -18.21 37.60
N SER A 711 -27.83 -18.20 38.57
CA SER A 711 -28.32 -19.40 39.29
C SER A 711 -29.41 -20.18 38.57
#